data_AF-A0AAV9T5D7-F1
#
_entry.id   AF-A0AAV9T5D7-F1
#
_cell.length_a   1.000
_cell.length_b   1.000
_cell.length_c   1.000
_cell.angle_alpha   90.00
_cell.angle_beta   90.00
_cell.angle_gamma   90.00
#
_symmetry.space_group_name_H-M   'P 1'
#
loop_
_entity.id
_entity.type
_entity.pdbx_description
1 polymer ?
#
loop_
_entity_poly.entity_id
_entity_poly.type
_entity_poly.pdbx_seq_one_letter_code
_entity_poly.pdbx_strand_id
1 'polypeptide(L)'
;MSQYTEDEVNQALEAISNGQSIRKAAQQYGVPRTTLQHRLQGTQTRASAFSDLQRLTVSQEAKLAEWVRIQHALGLPPTHQQVKLFAERILHAMGDTQPIGRGWMQAFIRRNPSVKVQRSRPIDSRRVNGASTEVIRDWFKHLAMPEIISIKPANRYNMDETGILEGQGSNGLVLGMSETKSVRKKQPGSRAWVSIIECISALGHRLHPLIIYKGMTVQQQWFPLDLGPYEGWQFTATENGWTTDATAVEWLQKVFIPQTVPQGKEEVRLLILDGHGSHTTTDFMWLCYINNIHLLFLPPHTSHVLQPLDQSVFGPLKAAYRKELGYLSHWNDSTVVGKRNFLGCYYKAALAGMTIKNIRSGWKWTGLWPVSMAKPLMSSLLLPTTPKPSASSDQVSKGQSGGKEGREAEGWASASSAVVWSTPRKMKDLAGQLKLFTELDNDASTQRLLFMKVKKGFSEQSYKLATAQQQLELLQAQITNTAVRKRRVVQLDPNTKFATILDVQKAQVEAGEREDDAVKGLRGCELQEARVGQHGFVGDRTFSLQKVHRDKSDPSRKTYETLLIGRCLQLALFETSVRNESNEVAVKWHGRETEFDIRAADAKVDTDDEIRFPLSPGLEGLEECEVSLHVSQTKAYDMGDGPASWFSDRLGFETRLVYIGDGSRAVLGSLAPNSRGGLKKAKWTSRLRALVPSLAFREERLVFNDLGHYLVVTEASNSQVSSRLEGGAEMDVRKFRPNIVVKGASAPFAEDFWGELTFEGGVRMPLTSNCYRCQSITVDYDTGKAAADDRGSVWKKLNKDRRVDKGAKYSPVFGRYGFCFGSAVGKTLTVGERARVTVVNPARTTFDWPHLTTFGLSQTEK
;
A
#
# COMPACT_ATOMS: atom_id res chain seq x y z
N MET A 1 -26.15 -42.61 -53.61
CA MET A 1 -24.70 -42.55 -53.92
C MET A 1 -23.98 -43.16 -52.73
N SER A 2 -23.10 -44.16 -52.93
CA SER A 2 -22.34 -44.71 -51.81
C SER A 2 -21.46 -43.61 -51.22
N GLN A 3 -21.63 -43.34 -49.92
CA GLN A 3 -20.75 -42.46 -49.18
C GLN A 3 -19.47 -43.24 -48.88
N TYR A 4 -18.41 -43.00 -49.66
CA TYR A 4 -17.07 -43.42 -49.31
C TYR A 4 -16.39 -42.30 -48.50
N THR A 5 -15.57 -42.68 -47.52
CA THR A 5 -14.84 -41.79 -46.61
C THR A 5 -13.41 -41.52 -47.12
N GLU A 6 -12.77 -40.45 -46.64
CA GLU A 6 -11.37 -40.19 -46.97
C GLU A 6 -10.41 -41.26 -46.43
N ASP A 7 -10.75 -41.91 -45.33
CA ASP A 7 -9.96 -43.04 -44.82
C ASP A 7 -10.01 -44.24 -45.75
N GLU A 8 -11.18 -44.56 -46.33
CA GLU A 8 -11.31 -45.62 -47.34
C GLU A 8 -10.55 -45.25 -48.63
N VAL A 9 -10.48 -43.96 -48.98
CA VAL A 9 -9.65 -43.46 -50.08
C VAL A 9 -8.16 -43.64 -49.76
N ASN A 10 -7.72 -43.29 -48.55
CA ASN A 10 -6.32 -43.42 -48.14
C ASN A 10 -5.88 -44.88 -48.04
N GLN A 11 -6.71 -45.76 -47.47
CA GLN A 11 -6.46 -47.20 -47.42
C GLN A 11 -6.42 -47.82 -48.83
N ALA A 12 -7.29 -47.38 -49.73
CA ALA A 12 -7.25 -47.80 -51.12
C ALA A 12 -5.99 -47.32 -51.84
N LEU A 13 -5.51 -46.10 -51.57
CA LEU A 13 -4.25 -45.57 -52.11
C LEU A 13 -3.04 -46.33 -51.56
N GLU A 14 -3.04 -46.67 -50.28
CA GLU A 14 -1.98 -47.46 -49.63
C GLU A 14 -1.94 -48.89 -50.18
N ALA A 15 -3.11 -49.51 -50.41
CA ALA A 15 -3.20 -50.80 -51.06
C ALA A 15 -2.66 -50.76 -52.51
N ILE A 16 -2.88 -49.64 -53.24
CA ILE A 16 -2.32 -49.42 -54.57
C ILE A 16 -0.79 -49.26 -54.50
N SER A 17 -0.25 -48.49 -53.54
CA SER A 17 1.20 -48.36 -53.36
C SER A 17 1.87 -49.70 -52.98
N ASN A 18 1.14 -50.57 -52.28
CA ASN A 18 1.57 -51.92 -51.92
C ASN A 18 1.38 -52.95 -53.07
N GLY A 19 1.15 -52.49 -54.30
CA GLY A 19 1.15 -53.32 -55.50
C GLY A 19 -0.22 -53.84 -55.96
N GLN A 20 -1.34 -53.42 -55.34
CA GLN A 20 -2.66 -53.73 -55.89
C GLN A 20 -3.00 -52.85 -57.09
N SER A 21 -3.73 -53.40 -58.07
CA SER A 21 -4.24 -52.60 -59.19
C SER A 21 -5.37 -51.66 -58.75
N ILE A 22 -5.45 -50.47 -59.36
CA ILE A 22 -6.48 -49.46 -59.05
C ILE A 22 -7.90 -50.05 -59.13
N ARG A 23 -8.15 -50.98 -60.07
CA ARG A 23 -9.44 -51.67 -60.22
C ARG A 23 -9.77 -52.55 -59.02
N LYS A 24 -8.78 -53.27 -58.50
CA LYS A 24 -8.94 -54.17 -57.34
C LYS A 24 -9.16 -53.36 -56.06
N ALA A 25 -8.38 -52.30 -55.85
CA ALA A 25 -8.55 -51.40 -54.70
C ALA A 25 -9.91 -50.66 -54.75
N ALA A 26 -10.34 -50.16 -55.91
CA ALA A 26 -11.66 -49.53 -56.07
C ALA A 26 -12.82 -50.45 -55.67
N GLN A 27 -12.73 -51.73 -56.06
CA GLN A 27 -13.76 -52.73 -55.73
C GLN A 27 -13.70 -53.15 -54.26
N GLN A 28 -12.49 -53.28 -53.69
CA GLN A 28 -12.28 -53.71 -52.30
C GLN A 28 -12.76 -52.66 -51.29
N TYR A 29 -12.48 -51.38 -51.52
CA TYR A 29 -12.78 -50.28 -50.59
C TYR A 29 -14.04 -49.48 -50.97
N GLY A 30 -14.76 -49.88 -52.02
CA GLY A 30 -16.01 -49.21 -52.44
C GLY A 30 -15.82 -47.78 -52.97
N VAL A 31 -14.60 -47.40 -53.34
CA VAL A 31 -14.24 -46.06 -53.86
C VAL A 31 -14.26 -46.09 -55.40
N PRO A 32 -14.88 -45.12 -56.09
CA PRO A 32 -14.85 -45.05 -57.55
C PRO A 32 -13.42 -44.99 -58.11
N ARG A 33 -13.16 -45.80 -59.15
CA ARG A 33 -11.84 -45.88 -59.81
C ARG A 33 -11.33 -44.51 -60.27
N THR A 34 -12.22 -43.66 -60.79
CA THR A 34 -11.90 -42.29 -61.23
C THR A 34 -11.38 -41.44 -60.08
N THR A 35 -11.97 -41.55 -58.88
CA THR A 35 -11.52 -40.82 -57.68
C THR A 35 -10.09 -41.23 -57.28
N LEU A 36 -9.78 -42.53 -57.25
CA LEU A 36 -8.43 -43.01 -56.94
C LEU A 36 -7.39 -42.57 -58.00
N GLN A 37 -7.79 -42.59 -59.28
CA GLN A 37 -6.94 -42.14 -60.39
C GLN A 37 -6.62 -40.64 -60.29
N HIS A 38 -7.62 -39.79 -59.98
CA HIS A 38 -7.41 -38.37 -59.76
C HIS A 38 -6.50 -38.08 -58.55
N ARG A 39 -6.63 -38.85 -57.46
CA ARG A 39 -5.74 -38.71 -56.28
C ARG A 39 -4.29 -39.08 -56.58
N LEU A 40 -4.05 -40.14 -57.34
CA LEU A 40 -2.70 -40.52 -57.80
C LEU A 40 -2.07 -39.47 -58.73
N GLN A 41 -2.89 -38.69 -59.44
CA GLN A 41 -2.46 -37.59 -60.30
C GLN A 41 -2.24 -36.26 -59.54
N GLY A 42 -2.29 -36.28 -58.19
CA GLY A 42 -2.03 -35.11 -57.36
C GLY A 42 -3.25 -34.23 -57.09
N THR A 43 -4.46 -34.67 -57.44
CA THR A 43 -5.68 -33.92 -57.08
C THR A 43 -5.86 -33.95 -55.57
N GLN A 44 -5.95 -32.78 -54.95
CA GLN A 44 -6.11 -32.66 -53.51
C GLN A 44 -7.48 -33.16 -53.02
N THR A 45 -7.61 -33.40 -51.72
CA THR A 45 -8.90 -33.71 -51.11
C THR A 45 -9.87 -32.55 -51.32
N ARG A 46 -11.17 -32.84 -51.39
CA ARG A 46 -12.19 -31.78 -51.47
C ARG A 46 -12.10 -30.84 -50.26
N ALA A 47 -11.77 -31.37 -49.08
CA ALA A 47 -11.56 -30.58 -47.87
C ALA A 47 -10.33 -29.65 -47.97
N SER A 48 -9.22 -30.14 -48.54
CA SER A 48 -7.99 -29.36 -48.76
C SER A 48 -8.19 -28.28 -49.82
N ALA A 49 -8.83 -28.61 -50.94
CA ALA A 49 -9.09 -27.68 -52.04
C ALA A 49 -10.04 -26.53 -51.66
N PHE A 50 -10.87 -26.71 -50.64
CA PHE A 50 -11.78 -25.67 -50.11
C PHE A 50 -11.35 -25.14 -48.74
N SER A 51 -10.13 -25.44 -48.28
CA SER A 51 -9.62 -24.96 -46.99
C SER A 51 -9.45 -23.43 -46.98
N ASP A 52 -9.01 -22.84 -48.09
CA ASP A 52 -8.84 -21.39 -48.27
C ASP A 52 -10.17 -20.61 -48.27
N LEU A 53 -11.31 -21.29 -48.46
CA LEU A 53 -12.64 -20.67 -48.36
C LEU A 53 -13.19 -20.67 -46.92
N GLN A 54 -12.49 -21.29 -45.97
CA GLN A 54 -12.86 -21.21 -44.56
C GLN A 54 -12.42 -19.87 -43.99
N ARG A 55 -13.35 -19.21 -43.29
CA ARG A 55 -13.08 -17.89 -42.68
C ARG A 55 -12.14 -18.00 -41.48
N LEU A 56 -12.21 -19.11 -40.73
CA LEU A 56 -11.24 -19.44 -39.70
C LEU A 56 -10.16 -20.35 -40.27
N THR A 57 -8.92 -20.19 -39.83
CA THR A 57 -7.84 -21.10 -40.21
C THR A 57 -8.00 -22.45 -39.52
N VAL A 58 -7.37 -23.49 -40.09
CA VAL A 58 -7.39 -24.86 -39.52
C VAL A 58 -6.87 -24.86 -38.08
N SER A 59 -5.82 -24.08 -37.77
CA SER A 59 -5.25 -24.00 -36.43
C SER A 59 -6.15 -23.28 -35.43
N GLN A 60 -6.85 -22.22 -35.85
CA GLN A 60 -7.83 -21.51 -35.02
C GLN A 60 -9.04 -22.38 -34.72
N GLU A 61 -9.55 -23.07 -35.74
CA GLU A 61 -10.68 -23.99 -35.59
C GLU A 61 -10.31 -25.16 -34.67
N ALA A 62 -9.10 -25.72 -34.81
CA ALA A 62 -8.57 -26.75 -33.93
C ALA A 62 -8.42 -26.27 -32.48
N LYS A 63 -7.91 -25.04 -32.26
CA LYS A 63 -7.78 -24.46 -30.90
C LYS A 63 -9.15 -24.23 -30.26
N LEU A 64 -10.14 -23.80 -31.03
CA LEU A 64 -11.51 -23.62 -30.55
C LEU A 64 -12.15 -24.98 -30.21
N ALA A 65 -11.96 -26.00 -31.05
CA ALA A 65 -12.44 -27.36 -30.80
C ALA A 65 -11.78 -27.97 -29.55
N GLU A 66 -10.48 -27.76 -29.37
CA GLU A 66 -9.76 -28.21 -28.18
C GLU A 66 -10.25 -27.51 -26.91
N TRP A 67 -10.51 -26.21 -26.97
CA TRP A 67 -11.13 -25.49 -25.87
C TRP A 67 -12.51 -26.05 -25.52
N VAL A 68 -13.36 -26.34 -26.51
CA VAL A 68 -14.67 -26.99 -26.28
C VAL A 68 -14.50 -28.35 -25.60
N ARG A 69 -13.50 -29.14 -26.01
CA ARG A 69 -13.21 -30.46 -25.42
C ARG A 69 -12.79 -30.32 -23.96
N ILE A 70 -11.89 -29.39 -23.65
CA ILE A 70 -11.44 -29.12 -22.28
C ILE A 70 -12.62 -28.64 -21.43
N GLN A 71 -13.41 -27.68 -21.90
CA GLN A 71 -14.58 -27.18 -21.14
C GLN A 71 -15.65 -28.27 -20.91
N HIS A 72 -15.92 -29.10 -21.93
CA HIS A 72 -16.78 -30.28 -21.78
C HIS A 72 -16.23 -31.24 -20.72
N ALA A 73 -14.93 -31.55 -20.80
CA ALA A 73 -14.27 -32.44 -19.87
C ALA A 73 -14.19 -31.87 -18.45
N LEU A 74 -14.31 -30.55 -18.26
CA LEU A 74 -14.44 -29.87 -16.96
C LEU A 74 -15.90 -29.76 -16.47
N GLY A 75 -16.85 -30.39 -17.17
CA GLY A 75 -18.26 -30.45 -16.79
C GLY A 75 -19.11 -29.26 -17.25
N LEU A 76 -18.57 -28.36 -18.08
CA LEU A 76 -19.25 -27.16 -18.56
C LEU A 76 -19.16 -27.04 -20.08
N PRO A 77 -19.89 -27.89 -20.82
CA PRO A 77 -19.90 -27.80 -22.27
C PRO A 77 -20.45 -26.45 -22.74
N PRO A 78 -19.71 -25.70 -23.57
CA PRO A 78 -20.18 -24.43 -24.10
C PRO A 78 -21.39 -24.63 -25.02
N THR A 79 -22.30 -23.66 -25.01
CA THR A 79 -23.49 -23.66 -25.86
C THR A 79 -23.13 -23.35 -27.31
N HIS A 80 -24.02 -23.71 -28.25
CA HIS A 80 -23.86 -23.37 -29.68
C HIS A 80 -23.67 -21.85 -29.88
N GLN A 81 -24.38 -21.03 -29.10
CA GLN A 81 -24.30 -19.57 -29.20
C GLN A 81 -22.94 -19.05 -28.72
N GLN A 82 -22.39 -19.59 -27.62
CA GLN A 82 -21.07 -19.21 -27.12
C GLN A 82 -19.96 -19.55 -28.11
N VAL A 83 -19.98 -20.76 -28.69
CA VAL A 83 -18.99 -21.17 -29.71
C VAL A 83 -19.08 -20.28 -30.95
N LYS A 84 -20.30 -19.94 -31.38
CA LYS A 84 -20.52 -19.02 -32.51
C LYS A 84 -19.97 -17.62 -32.21
N LEU A 85 -20.25 -17.08 -31.02
CA LEU A 85 -19.75 -15.76 -30.60
C LEU A 85 -18.21 -15.73 -30.52
N PHE A 86 -17.58 -16.82 -30.06
CA PHE A 86 -16.12 -16.94 -30.05
C PHE A 86 -15.54 -16.92 -31.46
N ALA A 87 -16.14 -17.67 -32.39
CA ALA A 87 -15.74 -17.66 -33.78
C ALA A 87 -15.91 -16.27 -34.41
N GLU A 88 -17.04 -15.58 -34.16
CA GLU A 88 -17.27 -14.21 -34.63
C GLU A 88 -16.21 -13.23 -34.06
N ARG A 89 -15.82 -13.37 -32.78
CA ARG A 89 -14.77 -12.54 -32.17
C ARG A 89 -13.38 -12.79 -32.76
N ILE A 90 -13.04 -14.05 -33.06
CA ILE A 90 -11.77 -14.37 -33.72
C ILE A 90 -11.72 -13.71 -35.11
N LEU A 91 -12.81 -13.77 -35.88
CA LEU A 91 -12.91 -13.15 -37.20
C LEU A 91 -12.82 -11.62 -37.13
N HIS A 92 -13.53 -11.00 -36.19
CA HIS A 92 -13.45 -9.56 -35.97
C HIS A 92 -12.03 -9.10 -35.64
N ALA A 93 -11.29 -9.86 -34.83
CA ALA A 93 -9.89 -9.56 -34.50
C ALA A 93 -8.96 -9.64 -35.73
N MET A 94 -9.36 -10.38 -36.78
CA MET A 94 -8.66 -10.46 -38.06
C MET A 94 -9.16 -9.44 -39.09
N GLY A 95 -10.07 -8.54 -38.71
CA GLY A 95 -10.66 -7.53 -39.59
C GLY A 95 -11.89 -8.00 -40.39
N ASP A 96 -12.37 -9.23 -40.15
CA ASP A 96 -13.57 -9.77 -40.79
C ASP A 96 -14.80 -9.59 -39.90
N THR A 97 -15.63 -8.60 -40.25
CA THR A 97 -16.83 -8.20 -39.49
C THR A 97 -18.13 -8.82 -39.99
N GLN A 98 -18.06 -9.71 -40.98
CA GLN A 98 -19.27 -10.32 -41.55
C GLN A 98 -19.88 -11.34 -40.57
N PRO A 99 -21.22 -11.44 -40.45
CA PRO A 99 -21.83 -12.41 -39.55
C PRO A 99 -21.55 -13.85 -40.01
N ILE A 100 -21.42 -14.78 -39.05
CA ILE A 100 -21.27 -16.19 -39.38
C ILE A 100 -22.63 -16.75 -39.84
N GLY A 101 -22.61 -17.47 -40.97
CA GLY A 101 -23.81 -18.05 -41.59
C GLY A 101 -24.51 -19.11 -40.74
N ARG A 102 -25.83 -19.29 -40.96
CA ARG A 102 -26.70 -20.17 -40.15
C ARG A 102 -26.23 -21.65 -40.10
N GLY A 103 -25.60 -22.14 -41.17
CA GLY A 103 -25.09 -23.52 -41.25
C GLY A 103 -23.68 -23.72 -40.71
N TRP A 104 -23.00 -22.68 -40.23
CA TRP A 104 -21.60 -22.77 -39.83
C TRP A 104 -21.38 -23.75 -38.67
N MET A 105 -22.24 -23.74 -37.64
CA MET A 105 -22.09 -24.64 -36.49
C MET A 105 -22.16 -26.12 -36.91
N GLN A 106 -23.09 -26.44 -37.84
CA GLN A 106 -23.22 -27.80 -38.37
C GLN A 106 -21.98 -28.20 -39.19
N ALA A 107 -21.37 -27.24 -39.89
CA ALA A 107 -20.14 -27.46 -40.64
C ALA A 107 -18.91 -27.60 -39.72
N PHE A 108 -18.81 -26.79 -38.67
CA PHE A 108 -17.79 -26.87 -37.62
C PHE A 108 -17.80 -28.25 -36.94
N ILE A 109 -18.97 -28.73 -36.52
CA ILE A 109 -19.11 -30.07 -35.93
C ILE A 109 -18.71 -31.17 -36.93
N ARG A 110 -19.05 -31.01 -38.20
CA ARG A 110 -18.69 -31.98 -39.25
C ARG A 110 -17.18 -32.04 -39.48
N ARG A 111 -16.49 -30.91 -39.38
CA ARG A 111 -15.02 -30.81 -39.54
C ARG A 111 -14.25 -31.23 -38.30
N ASN A 112 -14.85 -31.09 -37.11
CA ASN A 112 -14.23 -31.43 -35.82
C ASN A 112 -14.99 -32.61 -35.19
N PRO A 113 -14.72 -33.87 -35.61
CA PRO A 113 -15.44 -35.04 -35.10
C PRO A 113 -15.21 -35.30 -33.59
N SER A 114 -14.22 -34.65 -32.98
CA SER A 114 -14.01 -34.64 -31.52
C SER A 114 -15.09 -33.88 -30.74
N VAL A 115 -15.92 -33.07 -31.41
CA VAL A 115 -17.01 -32.29 -30.81
C VAL A 115 -18.35 -32.80 -31.37
N LYS A 116 -19.30 -33.13 -30.49
CA LYS A 116 -20.63 -33.61 -30.88
C LYS A 116 -21.73 -32.88 -30.11
N VAL A 117 -22.87 -32.66 -30.77
CA VAL A 117 -24.07 -32.12 -30.10
C VAL A 117 -24.61 -33.16 -29.13
N GLN A 118 -24.78 -32.77 -27.87
CA GLN A 118 -25.38 -33.58 -26.82
C GLN A 118 -26.54 -32.81 -26.19
N ARG A 119 -27.64 -33.51 -25.87
CA ARG A 119 -28.76 -32.91 -25.13
C ARG A 119 -28.40 -32.88 -23.65
N SER A 120 -28.43 -31.70 -23.03
CA SER A 120 -28.37 -31.59 -21.58
C SER A 120 -29.67 -32.15 -20.98
N ARG A 121 -29.57 -32.88 -19.86
CA ARG A 121 -30.72 -33.28 -19.06
C ARG A 121 -30.72 -32.42 -17.80
N PRO A 122 -31.79 -31.64 -17.51
CA PRO A 122 -31.88 -30.92 -16.26
C PRO A 122 -31.95 -31.95 -15.12
N ILE A 123 -30.94 -31.94 -14.26
CA ILE A 123 -30.96 -32.70 -13.01
C ILE A 123 -31.64 -31.80 -11.97
N ASP A 124 -32.65 -32.33 -11.28
CA ASP A 124 -33.36 -31.62 -10.23
C ASP A 124 -32.37 -31.20 -9.13
N SER A 125 -32.34 -29.90 -8.80
CA SER A 125 -31.52 -29.32 -7.73
C SER A 125 -31.59 -30.14 -6.44
N ARG A 126 -32.77 -30.70 -6.11
CA ARG A 126 -32.98 -31.53 -4.92
C ARG A 126 -32.21 -32.86 -4.91
N ARG A 127 -31.80 -33.37 -6.08
CA ARG A 127 -30.92 -34.55 -6.20
C ARG A 127 -29.44 -34.20 -6.12
N VAL A 128 -29.07 -32.93 -6.28
CA VAL A 128 -27.70 -32.38 -6.14
C VAL A 128 -27.47 -31.75 -4.75
N ASN A 129 -28.50 -31.70 -3.90
CA ASN A 129 -28.52 -30.98 -2.62
C ASN A 129 -27.63 -31.55 -1.49
N GLY A 130 -26.80 -32.55 -1.76
CA GLY A 130 -25.78 -33.01 -0.83
C GLY A 130 -24.41 -32.94 -1.50
N ALA A 131 -23.40 -32.45 -0.78
CA ALA A 131 -22.01 -32.72 -1.11
C ALA A 131 -21.77 -34.23 -0.94
N SER A 132 -22.25 -35.06 -1.88
CA SER A 132 -22.10 -36.51 -1.79
C SER A 132 -20.66 -36.89 -2.15
N THR A 133 -20.19 -38.00 -1.59
CA THR A 133 -18.85 -38.52 -1.85
C THR A 133 -18.65 -38.86 -3.33
N GLU A 134 -19.71 -39.22 -4.05
CA GLU A 134 -19.72 -39.55 -5.47
C GLU A 134 -19.55 -38.30 -6.32
N VAL A 135 -20.29 -37.23 -6.02
CA VAL A 135 -20.19 -35.95 -6.73
C VAL A 135 -18.78 -35.37 -6.59
N ILE A 136 -18.21 -35.40 -5.39
CA ILE A 136 -16.84 -34.94 -5.14
C ILE A 136 -15.83 -35.84 -5.86
N ARG A 137 -15.99 -37.17 -5.79
CA ARG A 137 -15.10 -38.13 -6.45
C ARG A 137 -15.09 -37.96 -7.96
N ASP A 138 -16.26 -37.79 -8.57
CA ASP A 138 -16.40 -37.57 -10.01
C ASP A 138 -15.81 -36.22 -10.42
N TRP A 139 -16.06 -35.17 -9.64
CA TRP A 139 -15.47 -33.86 -9.90
C TRP A 139 -13.94 -33.86 -9.81
N PHE A 140 -13.35 -34.57 -8.85
CA PHE A 140 -11.89 -34.70 -8.72
C PHE A 140 -11.23 -35.36 -9.95
N LYS A 141 -11.97 -36.10 -10.77
CA LYS A 141 -11.44 -36.64 -12.04
C LYS A 141 -11.05 -35.52 -13.00
N HIS A 142 -11.69 -34.35 -12.93
CA HIS A 142 -11.31 -33.17 -13.72
C HIS A 142 -9.92 -32.65 -13.37
N LEU A 143 -9.51 -32.71 -12.10
CA LEU A 143 -8.17 -32.32 -11.65
C LEU A 143 -7.09 -33.33 -12.07
N ALA A 144 -7.48 -34.56 -12.39
CA ALA A 144 -6.58 -35.62 -12.86
C ALA A 144 -6.36 -35.60 -14.37
N MET A 145 -7.03 -34.72 -15.11
CA MET A 145 -6.80 -34.55 -16.55
C MET A 145 -5.35 -34.12 -16.83
N PRO A 146 -4.66 -34.70 -17.83
CA PRO A 146 -3.27 -34.37 -18.17
C PRO A 146 -3.01 -32.87 -18.37
N GLU A 147 -3.96 -32.18 -18.99
CA GLU A 147 -3.91 -30.74 -19.29
C GLU A 147 -4.03 -29.90 -18.01
N ILE A 148 -4.77 -30.39 -17.02
CA ILE A 148 -4.96 -29.69 -15.74
C ILE A 148 -3.85 -30.01 -14.76
N ILE A 149 -3.43 -31.28 -14.65
CA ILE A 149 -2.40 -31.71 -13.70
C ILE A 149 -1.02 -31.13 -14.04
N SER A 150 -0.73 -30.92 -15.33
CA SER A 150 0.52 -30.30 -15.81
C SER A 150 0.66 -28.82 -15.46
N ILE A 151 -0.45 -28.13 -15.11
CA ILE A 151 -0.41 -26.73 -14.69
C ILE A 151 0.39 -26.59 -13.39
N LYS A 152 1.43 -25.76 -13.44
CA LYS A 152 2.31 -25.45 -12.32
C LYS A 152 1.52 -24.94 -11.12
N PRO A 153 1.91 -25.26 -9.87
CA PRO A 153 1.23 -24.75 -8.68
C PRO A 153 1.22 -23.22 -8.58
N ALA A 154 2.24 -22.55 -9.11
CA ALA A 154 2.30 -21.09 -9.18
C ALA A 154 1.16 -20.50 -10.03
N ASN A 155 0.63 -21.27 -10.99
CA ASN A 155 -0.40 -20.84 -11.94
C ASN A 155 -1.79 -21.39 -11.56
N ARG A 156 -1.98 -21.89 -10.34
CA ARG A 156 -3.27 -22.35 -9.80
C ARG A 156 -3.81 -21.36 -8.82
N TYR A 157 -4.99 -20.84 -9.10
CA TYR A 157 -5.65 -19.80 -8.35
C TYR A 157 -7.05 -20.23 -7.93
N ASN A 158 -7.45 -19.75 -6.76
CA ASN A 158 -8.78 -19.93 -6.24
C ASN A 158 -9.35 -18.57 -5.87
N MET A 159 -10.54 -18.27 -6.38
CA MET A 159 -11.26 -17.03 -6.14
C MET A 159 -12.59 -17.34 -5.46
N ASP A 160 -12.97 -16.46 -4.54
CA ASP A 160 -14.26 -16.50 -3.88
C ASP A 160 -14.67 -15.12 -3.38
N GLU A 161 -15.96 -14.97 -3.14
CA GLU A 161 -16.55 -13.75 -2.62
C GLU A 161 -16.96 -13.91 -1.16
N THR A 162 -16.70 -12.88 -0.36
CA THR A 162 -17.16 -12.88 1.03
C THR A 162 -17.84 -11.58 1.40
N GLY A 163 -19.02 -11.69 1.98
CA GLY A 163 -19.73 -10.58 2.59
C GLY A 163 -19.24 -10.38 4.03
N ILE A 164 -18.92 -9.14 4.37
CA ILE A 164 -18.63 -8.72 5.75
C ILE A 164 -19.57 -7.57 6.12
N LEU A 165 -20.20 -7.72 7.29
CA LEU A 165 -21.04 -6.69 7.89
C LEU A 165 -20.18 -5.61 8.55
N GLU A 166 -20.41 -4.34 8.22
CA GLU A 166 -19.65 -3.20 8.77
C GLU A 166 -19.75 -3.07 10.31
N GLY A 167 -20.78 -3.65 10.95
CA GLY A 167 -21.12 -3.38 12.36
C GLY A 167 -21.25 -4.59 13.30
N GLN A 168 -21.05 -5.83 12.85
CA GLN A 168 -21.30 -6.99 13.71
C GLN A 168 -20.06 -7.42 14.51
N GLY A 169 -19.96 -6.92 15.75
CA GLY A 169 -18.99 -7.42 16.74
C GLY A 169 -19.34 -8.83 17.26
N SER A 170 -18.38 -9.51 17.89
CA SER A 170 -18.61 -10.84 18.47
C SER A 170 -19.58 -10.83 19.66
N ASN A 171 -20.38 -11.90 19.78
CA ASN A 171 -21.04 -12.32 21.01
C ASN A 171 -19.97 -12.94 21.93
N GLY A 172 -19.22 -12.10 22.66
CA GLY A 172 -18.29 -12.57 23.68
C GLY A 172 -19.00 -12.84 25.00
N LEU A 173 -18.52 -13.81 25.77
CA LEU A 173 -18.87 -13.93 27.20
C LEU A 173 -18.41 -12.64 27.91
N VAL A 174 -19.35 -11.97 28.58
CA VAL A 174 -19.09 -10.75 29.36
C VAL A 174 -19.34 -11.05 30.83
N LEU A 175 -18.58 -10.42 31.73
CA LEU A 175 -18.84 -10.48 33.15
C LEU A 175 -20.01 -9.54 33.48
N GLY A 176 -21.11 -10.10 34.00
CA GLY A 176 -22.30 -9.38 34.45
C GLY A 176 -22.52 -9.56 35.95
N MET A 177 -23.45 -8.80 36.53
CA MET A 177 -23.88 -9.02 37.92
C MET A 177 -24.51 -10.41 38.03
N SER A 178 -24.23 -11.16 39.11
CA SER A 178 -24.75 -12.53 39.29
C SER A 178 -26.29 -12.59 39.30
N GLU A 179 -26.95 -11.47 39.60
CA GLU A 179 -28.39 -11.29 39.69
C GLU A 179 -29.07 -11.12 38.32
N THR A 180 -28.30 -10.91 37.25
CA THR A 180 -28.82 -10.71 35.88
C THR A 180 -28.54 -11.89 34.97
N LYS A 181 -29.59 -12.50 34.42
CA LYS A 181 -29.48 -13.69 33.53
C LYS A 181 -28.84 -13.40 32.17
N SER A 182 -28.86 -12.15 31.71
CA SER A 182 -28.22 -11.73 30.45
C SER A 182 -27.86 -10.25 30.47
N VAL A 183 -26.75 -9.90 29.81
CA VAL A 183 -26.29 -8.53 29.66
C VAL A 183 -26.60 -8.06 28.23
N ARG A 184 -27.30 -6.93 28.10
CA ARG A 184 -27.59 -6.32 26.79
C ARG A 184 -26.38 -5.51 26.33
N LYS A 185 -25.78 -5.89 25.20
CA LYS A 185 -24.68 -5.14 24.56
C LYS A 185 -25.26 -4.19 23.51
N LYS A 186 -24.92 -2.90 23.59
CA LYS A 186 -25.26 -1.91 22.55
C LYS A 186 -24.48 -2.29 21.27
N GLN A 187 -25.17 -2.46 20.15
CA GLN A 187 -24.56 -2.72 18.84
C GLN A 187 -24.68 -1.47 17.97
N PRO A 188 -23.69 -1.14 17.13
CA PRO A 188 -23.80 -0.07 16.14
C PRO A 188 -24.98 -0.30 15.19
N GLY A 189 -25.76 0.74 14.88
CA GLY A 189 -26.97 0.62 14.05
C GLY A 189 -26.73 0.35 12.55
N SER A 190 -25.51 0.53 12.03
CA SER A 190 -25.21 0.32 10.60
C SER A 190 -25.12 -1.18 10.26
N ARG A 191 -26.02 -1.67 9.41
CA ARG A 191 -26.07 -3.05 8.88
C ARG A 191 -25.68 -3.13 7.39
N ALA A 192 -24.88 -2.19 6.89
CA ALA A 192 -24.44 -2.24 5.50
C ALA A 192 -23.47 -3.43 5.30
N TRP A 193 -23.68 -4.16 4.19
CA TRP A 193 -22.81 -5.24 3.75
C TRP A 193 -21.77 -4.68 2.78
N VAL A 194 -20.52 -5.10 2.96
CA VAL A 194 -19.44 -4.90 1.97
C VAL A 194 -19.06 -6.27 1.45
N SER A 195 -19.08 -6.42 0.13
CA SER A 195 -18.65 -7.64 -0.54
C SER A 195 -17.21 -7.48 -0.98
N ILE A 196 -16.43 -8.55 -0.85
CA ILE A 196 -15.01 -8.55 -1.15
C ILE A 196 -14.71 -9.74 -2.03
N ILE A 197 -14.06 -9.50 -3.16
CA ILE A 197 -13.52 -10.56 -4.01
C ILE A 197 -12.05 -10.77 -3.61
N GLU A 198 -11.75 -11.97 -3.13
CA GLU A 198 -10.40 -12.41 -2.78
C GLU A 198 -9.92 -13.49 -3.75
N CYS A 199 -8.62 -13.51 -4.03
CA CYS A 199 -8.01 -14.54 -4.86
C CYS A 199 -6.63 -14.94 -4.32
N ILE A 200 -6.42 -16.25 -4.22
CA ILE A 200 -5.23 -16.85 -3.62
C ILE A 200 -4.62 -17.91 -4.54
N SER A 201 -3.30 -17.99 -4.58
CA SER A 201 -2.57 -19.03 -5.31
C SER A 201 -2.32 -20.26 -4.45
N ALA A 202 -2.11 -21.41 -5.09
CA ALA A 202 -1.75 -22.66 -4.40
C ALA A 202 -0.41 -22.58 -3.63
N LEU A 203 0.45 -21.62 -3.98
CA LEU A 203 1.71 -21.36 -3.27
C LEU A 203 1.56 -20.44 -2.06
N GLY A 204 0.37 -19.91 -1.80
CA GLY A 204 0.11 -19.03 -0.66
C GLY A 204 0.18 -17.54 -0.98
N HIS A 205 0.32 -17.15 -2.24
CA HIS A 205 0.29 -15.74 -2.64
C HIS A 205 -1.16 -15.24 -2.66
N ARG A 206 -1.40 -14.04 -2.16
CA ARG A 206 -2.69 -13.37 -2.16
C ARG A 206 -2.63 -12.20 -3.14
N LEU A 207 -3.61 -12.10 -4.02
CA LEU A 207 -3.77 -10.97 -4.93
C LEU A 207 -4.40 -9.78 -4.20
N HIS A 208 -4.24 -8.58 -4.76
CA HIS A 208 -4.97 -7.40 -4.30
C HIS A 208 -6.50 -7.63 -4.43
N PRO A 209 -7.29 -7.29 -3.40
CA PRO A 209 -8.73 -7.52 -3.42
C PRO A 209 -9.49 -6.45 -4.21
N LEU A 210 -10.71 -6.80 -4.63
CA LEU A 210 -11.73 -5.84 -5.03
C LEU A 210 -12.73 -5.65 -3.89
N ILE A 211 -12.89 -4.42 -3.43
CA ILE A 211 -13.87 -4.04 -2.40
C ILE A 211 -15.12 -3.44 -3.07
N ILE A 212 -16.28 -4.03 -2.80
CA ILE A 212 -17.57 -3.63 -3.38
C ILE A 212 -18.44 -3.06 -2.27
N TYR A 213 -18.61 -1.74 -2.27
CA TYR A 213 -19.51 -1.06 -1.34
C TYR A 213 -20.95 -1.05 -1.87
N LYS A 214 -21.92 -1.12 -0.97
CA LYS A 214 -23.29 -0.75 -1.31
C LYS A 214 -23.40 0.77 -1.55
N GLY A 215 -23.84 1.18 -2.73
CA GLY A 215 -24.02 2.58 -3.15
C GLY A 215 -23.99 2.77 -4.68
N MET A 216 -24.26 3.98 -5.16
CA MET A 216 -24.22 4.28 -6.60
C MET A 216 -22.82 4.60 -7.12
N THR A 217 -22.00 5.30 -6.33
CA THR A 217 -20.65 5.75 -6.71
C THR A 217 -19.71 5.68 -5.51
N VAL A 218 -18.41 5.51 -5.77
CA VAL A 218 -17.37 5.54 -4.75
C VAL A 218 -17.18 6.98 -4.24
N GLN A 219 -17.13 7.17 -2.92
CA GLN A 219 -17.02 8.48 -2.30
C GLN A 219 -15.69 8.60 -1.54
N GLN A 220 -15.02 9.75 -1.63
CA GLN A 220 -13.70 9.97 -1.03
C GLN A 220 -13.71 9.76 0.50
N GLN A 221 -14.78 10.21 1.15
CA GLN A 221 -14.97 10.16 2.60
C GLN A 221 -15.04 8.73 3.18
N TRP A 222 -15.18 7.71 2.33
CA TRP A 222 -15.16 6.31 2.78
C TRP A 222 -13.74 5.82 3.09
N PHE A 223 -12.72 6.58 2.70
CA PHE A 223 -11.33 6.21 2.83
C PHE A 223 -10.63 7.01 3.94
N PRO A 224 -9.62 6.42 4.61
CA PRO A 224 -8.72 7.17 5.47
C PRO A 224 -7.79 8.08 4.64
N LEU A 225 -7.13 9.06 5.29
CA LEU A 225 -6.13 9.93 4.65
C LEU A 225 -4.81 9.24 4.36
N ASP A 226 -4.52 8.15 5.08
CA ASP A 226 -3.38 7.31 4.79
C ASP A 226 -3.84 6.17 3.89
N LEU A 227 -3.54 6.31 2.60
CA LEU A 227 -3.91 5.33 1.57
C LEU A 227 -2.81 4.31 1.30
N GLY A 228 -1.59 4.50 1.82
CA GLY A 228 -0.42 3.65 1.56
C GLY A 228 -0.66 2.15 1.80
N PRO A 229 -1.33 1.75 2.89
CA PRO A 229 -1.62 0.32 3.15
C PRO A 229 -2.50 -0.38 2.10
N TYR A 230 -3.21 0.38 1.25
CA TYR A 230 -4.19 -0.12 0.30
C TYR A 230 -3.71 -0.02 -1.16
N GLU A 231 -2.41 0.23 -1.37
CA GLU A 231 -1.81 0.29 -2.70
C GLU A 231 -2.13 -0.99 -3.51
N GLY A 232 -2.51 -0.79 -4.78
CA GLY A 232 -2.94 -1.87 -5.70
C GLY A 232 -4.38 -2.36 -5.53
N TRP A 233 -5.10 -1.95 -4.48
CA TRP A 233 -6.49 -2.37 -4.26
C TRP A 233 -7.45 -1.65 -5.22
N GLN A 234 -8.52 -2.35 -5.59
CA GLN A 234 -9.57 -1.81 -6.46
C GLN A 234 -10.85 -1.62 -5.65
N PHE A 235 -11.61 -0.57 -5.95
CA PHE A 235 -12.84 -0.23 -5.24
C PHE A 235 -13.98 0.06 -6.21
N THR A 236 -15.18 -0.41 -5.90
CA THR A 236 -16.37 -0.07 -6.69
C THR A 236 -17.60 0.05 -5.79
N ALA A 237 -18.70 0.57 -6.34
CA ALA A 237 -19.97 0.69 -5.66
C ALA A 237 -21.10 0.14 -6.54
N THR A 238 -21.92 -0.74 -5.98
CA THR A 238 -23.13 -1.27 -6.64
C THR A 238 -24.36 -1.02 -5.78
N GLU A 239 -25.53 -0.82 -6.39
CA GLU A 239 -26.76 -0.45 -5.67
C GLU A 239 -27.12 -1.43 -4.56
N ASN A 240 -26.92 -2.73 -4.83
CA ASN A 240 -27.21 -3.81 -3.91
C ASN A 240 -25.98 -4.26 -3.09
N GLY A 241 -24.77 -3.83 -3.44
CA GLY A 241 -23.51 -4.21 -2.79
C GLY A 241 -22.98 -5.58 -3.21
N TRP A 242 -23.53 -6.18 -4.28
CA TRP A 242 -23.13 -7.49 -4.82
C TRP A 242 -22.40 -7.33 -6.16
N THR A 243 -21.70 -8.39 -6.55
CA THR A 243 -21.05 -8.50 -7.86
C THR A 243 -22.09 -8.59 -8.97
N THR A 244 -21.82 -7.91 -10.08
CA THR A 244 -22.59 -8.01 -11.33
C THR A 244 -21.75 -8.68 -12.41
N ASP A 245 -22.38 -9.12 -13.50
CA ASP A 245 -21.69 -9.67 -14.68
C ASP A 245 -20.55 -8.75 -15.17
N ALA A 246 -20.81 -7.44 -15.23
CA ALA A 246 -19.81 -6.47 -15.64
C ALA A 246 -18.68 -6.34 -14.61
N THR A 247 -18.99 -6.37 -13.31
CA THR A 247 -17.99 -6.32 -12.23
C THR A 247 -17.07 -7.54 -12.28
N ALA A 248 -17.59 -8.73 -12.55
CA ALA A 248 -16.79 -9.95 -12.66
C ALA A 248 -15.82 -9.93 -13.85
N VAL A 249 -16.29 -9.46 -15.01
CA VAL A 249 -15.48 -9.27 -16.23
C VAL A 249 -14.35 -8.27 -15.98
N GLU A 250 -14.67 -7.13 -15.36
CA GLU A 250 -13.68 -6.09 -15.08
C GLU A 250 -12.68 -6.51 -13.99
N TRP A 251 -13.12 -7.27 -12.98
CA TRP A 251 -12.22 -7.90 -12.01
C TRP A 251 -11.19 -8.79 -12.69
N LEU A 252 -11.62 -9.61 -13.65
CA LEU A 252 -10.70 -10.46 -14.41
C LEU A 252 -9.65 -9.62 -15.16
N GLN A 253 -10.07 -8.51 -15.79
CA GLN A 253 -9.20 -7.63 -16.57
C GLN A 253 -8.23 -6.79 -15.73
N LYS A 254 -8.70 -6.22 -14.62
CA LYS A 254 -7.96 -5.22 -13.83
C LYS A 254 -7.23 -5.82 -12.64
N VAL A 255 -7.71 -6.95 -12.12
CA VAL A 255 -7.16 -7.58 -10.91
C VAL A 255 -6.45 -8.87 -11.26
N PHE A 256 -7.14 -9.85 -11.84
CA PHE A 256 -6.59 -11.20 -12.01
C PHE A 256 -5.51 -11.28 -13.09
N ILE A 257 -5.82 -10.85 -14.32
CA ILE A 257 -4.89 -11.01 -15.46
C ILE A 257 -3.55 -10.29 -15.22
N PRO A 258 -3.51 -9.02 -14.75
CA PRO A 258 -2.26 -8.29 -14.55
C PRO A 258 -1.38 -8.87 -13.43
N GLN A 259 -2.00 -9.40 -12.36
CA GLN A 259 -1.27 -9.95 -11.20
C GLN A 259 -0.84 -11.41 -11.39
N THR A 260 -1.28 -12.08 -12.46
CA THR A 260 -1.01 -13.51 -12.69
C THR A 260 -0.29 -13.77 -14.00
N VAL A 261 0.37 -12.77 -14.58
CA VAL A 261 1.11 -12.96 -15.84
C VAL A 261 2.13 -14.10 -15.67
N PRO A 262 2.01 -15.20 -16.44
CA PRO A 262 2.91 -16.33 -16.31
C PRO A 262 4.32 -15.99 -16.81
N GLN A 263 5.32 -16.77 -16.36
CA GLN A 263 6.72 -16.59 -16.79
C GLN A 263 6.90 -16.88 -18.30
N GLY A 264 6.19 -17.88 -18.81
CA GLY A 264 6.16 -18.20 -20.24
C GLY A 264 4.85 -17.74 -20.88
N LYS A 265 4.93 -17.14 -22.06
CA LYS A 265 3.77 -16.57 -22.79
C LYS A 265 2.71 -17.63 -23.16
N GLU A 266 3.10 -18.90 -23.22
CA GLU A 266 2.23 -20.04 -23.55
C GLU A 266 1.75 -20.81 -22.31
N GLU A 267 2.19 -20.44 -21.10
CA GLU A 267 1.78 -21.17 -19.90
C GLU A 267 0.30 -20.92 -19.59
N VAL A 268 -0.36 -22.01 -19.19
CA VAL A 268 -1.78 -22.02 -18.83
C VAL A 268 -1.95 -21.73 -17.35
N ARG A 269 -3.02 -20.99 -17.03
CA ARG A 269 -3.48 -20.73 -15.66
C ARG A 269 -4.75 -21.50 -15.36
N LEU A 270 -4.88 -22.00 -14.14
CA LEU A 270 -6.12 -22.59 -13.64
C LEU A 270 -6.77 -21.62 -12.65
N LEU A 271 -8.00 -21.21 -12.91
CA LEU A 271 -8.82 -20.45 -11.99
C LEU A 271 -9.97 -21.32 -11.49
N ILE A 272 -10.02 -21.53 -10.17
CA ILE A 272 -11.01 -22.35 -9.47
C ILE A 272 -11.98 -21.42 -8.71
N LEU A 273 -13.28 -21.51 -9.00
CA LEU A 273 -14.30 -20.61 -8.47
C LEU A 273 -15.67 -21.30 -8.37
N ASP A 274 -16.67 -20.62 -7.82
CA ASP A 274 -18.04 -21.14 -7.75
C ASP A 274 -18.83 -20.95 -9.07
N GLY A 275 -19.88 -21.76 -9.24
CA GLY A 275 -20.75 -21.75 -10.42
C GLY A 275 -21.72 -20.57 -10.52
N HIS A 276 -21.41 -19.41 -9.92
CA HIS A 276 -22.31 -18.26 -9.94
C HIS A 276 -22.47 -17.71 -11.37
N GLY A 277 -23.69 -17.24 -11.71
CA GLY A 277 -24.06 -16.86 -13.08
C GLY A 277 -23.12 -15.82 -13.71
N SER A 278 -22.66 -14.84 -12.92
CA SER A 278 -21.72 -13.79 -13.34
C SER A 278 -20.39 -14.33 -13.88
N HIS A 279 -19.96 -15.51 -13.40
CA HIS A 279 -18.71 -16.15 -13.78
C HIS A 279 -18.85 -17.01 -15.05
N THR A 280 -20.07 -17.23 -15.52
CA THR A 280 -20.38 -18.08 -16.68
C THR A 280 -20.79 -17.27 -17.92
N THR A 281 -20.63 -15.95 -17.88
CA THR A 281 -20.95 -15.07 -19.00
C THR A 281 -19.98 -15.27 -20.17
N THR A 282 -20.46 -15.05 -21.40
CA THR A 282 -19.64 -15.22 -22.61
C THR A 282 -18.40 -14.32 -22.59
N ASP A 283 -18.53 -13.10 -22.06
CA ASP A 283 -17.41 -12.16 -21.94
C ASP A 283 -16.33 -12.64 -20.98
N PHE A 284 -16.75 -13.15 -19.82
CA PHE A 284 -15.83 -13.70 -18.83
C PHE A 284 -15.06 -14.89 -19.41
N MET A 285 -15.77 -15.85 -20.03
CA MET A 285 -15.15 -17.01 -20.67
C MET A 285 -14.25 -16.62 -21.84
N TRP A 286 -14.64 -15.62 -22.63
CA TRP A 286 -13.83 -15.11 -23.75
C TRP A 286 -12.50 -14.54 -23.26
N LEU A 287 -12.53 -13.72 -22.20
CA LEU A 287 -11.33 -13.18 -21.61
C LEU A 287 -10.42 -14.27 -21.05
N CYS A 288 -11.00 -15.30 -20.42
CA CYS A 288 -10.23 -16.47 -19.98
C CYS A 288 -9.58 -17.19 -21.17
N TYR A 289 -10.32 -17.40 -22.25
CA TYR A 289 -9.85 -18.07 -23.46
C TYR A 289 -8.65 -17.35 -24.10
N ILE A 290 -8.74 -16.03 -24.33
CA ILE A 290 -7.66 -15.28 -24.98
C ILE A 290 -6.41 -15.12 -24.08
N ASN A 291 -6.57 -15.30 -22.76
CA ASN A 291 -5.48 -15.20 -21.78
C ASN A 291 -4.95 -16.57 -21.32
N ASN A 292 -5.28 -17.68 -22.00
CA ASN A 292 -4.88 -19.04 -21.62
C ASN A 292 -5.24 -19.39 -20.15
N ILE A 293 -6.45 -19.02 -19.72
CA ILE A 293 -6.99 -19.35 -18.40
C ILE A 293 -8.05 -20.45 -18.55
N HIS A 294 -7.85 -21.57 -17.86
CA HIS A 294 -8.84 -22.62 -17.71
C HIS A 294 -9.68 -22.37 -16.46
N LEU A 295 -11.00 -22.46 -16.62
CA LEU A 295 -11.98 -22.32 -15.56
C LEU A 295 -12.37 -23.70 -15.04
N LEU A 296 -12.25 -23.91 -13.73
CA LEU A 296 -12.76 -25.09 -13.04
C LEU A 296 -13.74 -24.66 -11.96
N PHE A 297 -15.01 -25.00 -12.16
CA PHE A 297 -16.06 -24.60 -11.26
C PHE A 297 -16.27 -25.65 -10.18
N LEU A 298 -16.44 -25.21 -8.94
CA LEU A 298 -16.76 -26.10 -7.81
C LEU A 298 -18.17 -26.68 -8.00
N PRO A 299 -18.40 -27.95 -7.64
CA PRO A 299 -19.74 -28.53 -7.68
C PRO A 299 -20.72 -27.74 -6.80
N PRO A 300 -22.01 -27.65 -7.18
CA PRO A 300 -23.01 -26.99 -6.35
C PRO A 300 -23.00 -27.51 -4.91
N HIS A 301 -23.20 -26.61 -3.95
CA HIS A 301 -23.27 -26.93 -2.52
C HIS A 301 -22.02 -27.57 -1.89
N THR A 302 -20.84 -27.51 -2.55
CA THR A 302 -19.60 -28.10 -2.00
C THR A 302 -18.62 -27.09 -1.40
N SER A 303 -18.95 -25.81 -1.29
CA SER A 303 -18.02 -24.78 -0.76
C SER A 303 -17.50 -25.12 0.64
N HIS A 304 -18.37 -25.67 1.49
CA HIS A 304 -18.02 -26.15 2.83
C HIS A 304 -17.08 -27.38 2.86
N VAL A 305 -16.60 -27.88 1.72
CA VAL A 305 -15.59 -28.94 1.61
C VAL A 305 -14.46 -28.57 0.65
N LEU A 306 -14.79 -27.99 -0.50
CA LEU A 306 -13.87 -27.83 -1.63
C LEU A 306 -13.37 -26.40 -1.86
N GLN A 307 -13.90 -25.39 -1.16
CA GLN A 307 -13.52 -23.99 -1.34
C GLN A 307 -12.38 -23.60 -0.35
N PRO A 308 -11.11 -23.44 -0.79
CA PRO A 308 -9.99 -23.15 0.11
C PRO A 308 -10.20 -21.89 0.96
N LEU A 309 -10.77 -20.86 0.36
CA LEU A 309 -11.04 -19.59 1.04
C LEU A 309 -12.02 -19.79 2.21
N ASP A 310 -13.10 -20.56 2.02
CA ASP A 310 -14.06 -20.89 3.09
C ASP A 310 -13.45 -21.76 4.20
N GLN A 311 -12.65 -22.77 3.84
CA GLN A 311 -12.17 -23.77 4.79
C GLN A 311 -11.18 -23.22 5.82
N SER A 312 -10.25 -22.35 5.42
CA SER A 312 -9.13 -21.97 6.28
C SER A 312 -8.83 -20.48 6.33
N VAL A 313 -9.45 -19.67 5.46
CA VAL A 313 -9.08 -18.25 5.30
C VAL A 313 -10.18 -17.35 5.84
N PHE A 314 -11.42 -17.48 5.35
CA PHE A 314 -12.54 -16.61 5.71
C PHE A 314 -12.98 -16.79 7.16
N GLY A 315 -12.88 -17.98 7.75
CA GLY A 315 -13.16 -18.20 9.17
C GLY A 315 -12.24 -17.35 10.08
N PRO A 316 -10.91 -17.55 10.03
CA PRO A 316 -9.94 -16.72 10.76
C PRO A 316 -10.01 -15.23 10.42
N LEU A 317 -10.20 -14.87 9.13
CA LEU A 317 -10.38 -13.49 8.68
C LEU A 317 -11.58 -12.83 9.38
N LYS A 318 -12.75 -13.47 9.34
CA LYS A 318 -13.97 -12.95 9.99
C LYS A 318 -13.81 -12.92 11.51
N ALA A 319 -13.10 -13.87 12.12
CA ALA A 319 -12.82 -13.86 13.55
C ALA A 319 -11.89 -12.69 13.94
N ALA A 320 -10.82 -12.46 13.19
CA ALA A 320 -9.91 -11.32 13.37
C ALA A 320 -10.65 -9.99 13.16
N TYR A 321 -11.45 -9.89 12.09
CA TYR A 321 -12.27 -8.70 11.81
C TYR A 321 -13.26 -8.40 12.94
N ARG A 322 -13.98 -9.41 13.45
CA ARG A 322 -14.89 -9.25 14.61
C ARG A 322 -14.15 -8.82 15.87
N LYS A 323 -12.90 -9.26 16.05
CA LYS A 323 -12.04 -8.85 17.17
C LYS A 323 -11.68 -7.36 17.02
N GLU A 324 -11.24 -6.94 15.84
CA GLU A 324 -10.94 -5.52 15.53
C GLU A 324 -12.18 -4.63 15.71
N LEU A 325 -13.35 -5.06 15.20
CA LEU A 325 -14.63 -4.38 15.43
C LEU A 325 -15.03 -4.36 16.90
N GLY A 326 -14.76 -5.42 17.67
CA GLY A 326 -15.04 -5.48 19.10
C GLY A 326 -14.39 -4.32 19.86
N TYR A 327 -13.17 -3.96 19.48
CA TYR A 327 -12.45 -2.82 20.05
C TYR A 327 -13.06 -1.47 19.67
N LEU A 328 -13.64 -1.34 18.47
CA LEU A 328 -14.21 -0.08 17.93
C LEU A 328 -15.71 0.12 18.22
N SER A 329 -16.47 -0.97 18.36
CA SER A 329 -17.94 -0.98 18.51
C SER A 329 -18.46 -0.36 19.80
N HIS A 330 -17.57 -0.01 20.74
CA HIS A 330 -17.95 0.70 21.95
C HIS A 330 -18.28 2.19 21.69
N TRP A 331 -18.06 2.73 20.48
CA TRP A 331 -17.95 4.18 20.31
C TRP A 331 -18.48 4.85 19.02
N ASN A 332 -19.07 4.17 18.03
CA ASN A 332 -19.50 4.84 16.78
C ASN A 332 -20.89 4.39 16.25
N ASP A 333 -21.72 5.37 15.88
CA ASP A 333 -23.14 5.21 15.48
C ASP A 333 -23.44 5.69 14.02
N SER A 334 -22.42 6.02 13.20
CA SER A 334 -22.61 6.58 11.84
C SER A 334 -22.12 5.69 10.69
N THR A 335 -22.79 5.74 9.53
CA THR A 335 -22.56 4.88 8.35
C THR A 335 -21.26 5.18 7.60
N VAL A 336 -20.88 6.45 7.48
CA VAL A 336 -19.64 6.87 6.78
C VAL A 336 -18.40 6.46 7.59
N VAL A 337 -18.46 6.64 8.91
CA VAL A 337 -17.42 6.20 9.84
C VAL A 337 -17.34 4.66 9.86
N GLY A 338 -18.47 3.97 9.65
CA GLY A 338 -18.53 2.52 9.44
C GLY A 338 -17.69 2.03 8.26
N LYS A 339 -17.86 2.60 7.07
CA LYS A 339 -17.08 2.24 5.86
C LYS A 339 -15.57 2.48 6.00
N ARG A 340 -15.20 3.62 6.59
CA ARG A 340 -13.79 3.95 6.82
C ARG A 340 -13.13 3.02 7.84
N ASN A 341 -13.81 2.76 8.96
CA ASN A 341 -13.33 1.82 9.96
C ASN A 341 -13.31 0.39 9.42
N PHE A 342 -14.29 0.02 8.60
CA PHE A 342 -14.33 -1.25 7.91
C PHE A 342 -13.03 -1.50 7.15
N LEU A 343 -12.58 -0.55 6.32
CA LEU A 343 -11.40 -0.73 5.48
C LEU A 343 -10.13 -0.95 6.33
N GLY A 344 -9.93 -0.15 7.39
CA GLY A 344 -8.82 -0.31 8.31
C GLY A 344 -8.86 -1.61 9.12
N CYS A 345 -10.04 -2.02 9.60
CA CYS A 345 -10.23 -3.29 10.30
C CYS A 345 -10.00 -4.47 9.37
N TYR A 346 -10.48 -4.36 8.14
CA TYR A 346 -10.35 -5.39 7.13
C TYR A 346 -8.89 -5.62 6.77
N TYR A 347 -8.11 -4.55 6.56
CA TYR A 347 -6.68 -4.65 6.32
C TYR A 347 -5.94 -5.41 7.44
N LYS A 348 -6.17 -5.01 8.70
CA LYS A 348 -5.58 -5.70 9.87
C LYS A 348 -6.03 -7.17 9.95
N ALA A 349 -7.31 -7.43 9.72
CA ALA A 349 -7.87 -8.77 9.73
C ALA A 349 -7.30 -9.64 8.61
N ALA A 350 -7.08 -9.07 7.42
CA ALA A 350 -6.52 -9.77 6.26
C ALA A 350 -5.07 -10.18 6.53
N LEU A 351 -4.25 -9.30 7.13
CA LEU A 351 -2.89 -9.65 7.55
C LEU A 351 -2.86 -10.79 8.58
N ALA A 352 -3.81 -10.81 9.51
CA ALA A 352 -3.90 -11.84 10.54
C ALA A 352 -4.50 -13.16 10.04
N GLY A 353 -5.52 -13.09 9.18
CA GLY A 353 -6.33 -14.23 8.74
C GLY A 353 -5.83 -14.89 7.46
N MET A 354 -5.28 -14.12 6.51
CA MET A 354 -4.87 -14.58 5.17
C MET A 354 -3.37 -14.82 5.07
N THR A 355 -2.79 -15.46 6.09
CA THR A 355 -1.36 -15.80 6.09
C THR A 355 -1.04 -16.89 5.05
N ILE A 356 0.20 -16.91 4.55
CA ILE A 356 0.70 -17.97 3.65
C ILE A 356 0.40 -19.38 4.22
N LYS A 357 0.52 -19.54 5.54
CA LYS A 357 0.22 -20.79 6.24
C LYS A 357 -1.26 -21.17 6.13
N ASN A 358 -2.17 -20.23 6.40
CA ASN A 358 -3.60 -20.47 6.32
C ASN A 358 -4.04 -20.77 4.88
N ILE A 359 -3.52 -20.01 3.91
CA ILE A 359 -3.80 -20.22 2.48
C ILE A 359 -3.36 -21.63 2.06
N ARG A 360 -2.09 -21.99 2.28
CA ARG A 360 -1.57 -23.33 1.94
C ARG A 360 -2.32 -24.44 2.67
N SER A 361 -2.75 -24.20 3.90
CA SER A 361 -3.57 -25.17 4.63
C SER A 361 -4.93 -25.38 3.97
N GLY A 362 -5.58 -24.33 3.47
CA GLY A 362 -6.87 -24.42 2.76
C GLY A 362 -6.76 -25.30 1.53
N TRP A 363 -5.80 -24.99 0.66
CA TRP A 363 -5.47 -25.80 -0.51
C TRP A 363 -5.20 -27.28 -0.18
N LYS A 364 -4.49 -27.52 0.93
CA LYS A 364 -4.15 -28.87 1.41
C LYS A 364 -5.37 -29.60 1.97
N TRP A 365 -6.30 -28.91 2.65
CA TRP A 365 -7.49 -29.47 3.27
C TRP A 365 -8.57 -29.82 2.25
N THR A 366 -8.80 -28.93 1.28
CA THR A 366 -9.74 -29.18 0.17
C THR A 366 -9.24 -30.24 -0.79
N GLY A 367 -7.95 -30.58 -0.73
CA GLY A 367 -7.33 -31.57 -1.62
C GLY A 367 -7.06 -31.02 -3.02
N LEU A 368 -7.21 -29.72 -3.25
CA LEU A 368 -6.93 -29.10 -4.55
C LEU A 368 -5.42 -28.97 -4.81
N TRP A 369 -4.61 -28.77 -3.76
CA TRP A 369 -3.16 -28.79 -3.87
C TRP A 369 -2.43 -29.14 -2.56
N PRO A 370 -1.53 -30.16 -2.54
CA PRO A 370 -1.34 -31.17 -3.59
C PRO A 370 -2.64 -31.93 -3.87
N VAL A 371 -2.88 -32.30 -5.13
CA VAL A 371 -4.12 -32.95 -5.56
C VAL A 371 -4.30 -34.26 -4.79
N SER A 372 -5.34 -34.34 -3.95
CA SER A 372 -5.62 -35.50 -3.10
C SER A 372 -7.08 -35.56 -2.69
N MET A 373 -7.79 -36.59 -3.17
CA MET A 373 -9.20 -36.80 -2.88
C MET A 373 -9.45 -37.32 -1.44
N ALA A 374 -8.45 -37.94 -0.81
CA ALA A 374 -8.61 -38.59 0.50
C ALA A 374 -8.98 -37.60 1.62
N LYS A 375 -8.45 -36.39 1.59
CA LYS A 375 -8.70 -35.39 2.64
C LYS A 375 -10.11 -34.80 2.66
N PRO A 376 -10.67 -34.31 1.53
CA PRO A 376 -12.04 -33.82 1.52
C PRO A 376 -13.06 -34.92 1.87
N LEU A 377 -12.82 -36.17 1.46
CA LEU A 377 -13.69 -37.30 1.77
C LEU A 377 -13.66 -37.75 3.24
N MET A 378 -12.58 -37.45 3.98
CA MET A 378 -12.44 -37.77 5.41
C MET A 378 -13.00 -36.65 6.33
N SER A 379 -13.64 -35.62 5.76
CA SER A 379 -14.24 -34.53 6.53
C SER A 379 -15.43 -35.03 7.37
N SER A 380 -15.46 -34.68 8.65
CA SER A 380 -16.58 -35.00 9.56
C SER A 380 -17.92 -34.38 9.12
N LEU A 381 -17.88 -33.40 8.21
CA LEU A 381 -19.06 -32.75 7.63
C LEU A 381 -19.80 -33.63 6.60
N LEU A 382 -19.16 -34.71 6.13
CA LEU A 382 -19.74 -35.68 5.20
C LEU A 382 -20.23 -36.97 5.90
N LEU A 383 -19.93 -37.13 7.19
CA LEU A 383 -20.33 -38.31 7.96
C LEU A 383 -21.65 -38.03 8.71
N PRO A 384 -22.65 -38.93 8.64
CA PRO A 384 -23.88 -38.80 9.42
C PRO A 384 -23.56 -38.69 10.91
N THR A 385 -24.07 -37.65 11.57
CA THR A 385 -23.84 -37.42 13.00
C THR A 385 -24.55 -38.51 13.80
N THR A 386 -23.82 -39.39 14.46
CA THR A 386 -24.43 -40.34 15.41
C THR A 386 -24.89 -39.57 16.66
N PRO A 387 -26.15 -39.74 17.11
CA PRO A 387 -26.63 -39.09 18.32
C PRO A 387 -25.93 -39.69 19.54
N LYS A 388 -25.29 -38.84 20.36
CA LYS A 388 -24.70 -39.26 21.64
C LYS A 388 -25.82 -39.58 22.65
N PRO A 389 -25.74 -40.71 23.38
CA PRO A 389 -26.71 -41.05 24.41
C PRO A 389 -26.54 -40.14 25.64
N SER A 390 -27.69 -39.78 26.23
CA SER A 390 -27.85 -38.99 27.44
C SER A 390 -27.59 -39.80 28.72
N ALA A 391 -26.80 -39.27 29.65
CA ALA A 391 -26.77 -39.65 31.07
C ALA A 391 -26.16 -38.47 31.86
N SER A 392 -26.98 -37.64 32.51
CA SER A 392 -27.48 -37.73 33.89
C SER A 392 -26.41 -37.47 34.97
N SER A 393 -26.66 -36.41 35.73
CA SER A 393 -26.03 -36.02 36.99
C SER A 393 -26.17 -37.11 38.05
N ASP A 394 -25.10 -37.38 38.82
CA ASP A 394 -25.07 -37.08 40.26
C ASP A 394 -23.84 -37.65 40.98
N GLN A 395 -23.52 -36.95 42.07
CA GLN A 395 -22.86 -37.38 43.31
C GLN A 395 -21.41 -36.97 43.62
N VAL A 396 -21.38 -36.33 44.79
CA VAL A 396 -20.32 -35.87 45.68
C VAL A 396 -19.67 -37.06 46.41
N SER A 397 -18.36 -37.01 46.70
CA SER A 397 -17.79 -37.27 48.04
C SER A 397 -16.26 -37.31 48.06
N LYS A 398 -15.72 -36.86 49.19
CA LYS A 398 -14.30 -36.84 49.60
C LYS A 398 -13.78 -38.26 49.84
N GLY A 399 -12.47 -38.47 49.65
CA GLY A 399 -11.74 -39.62 50.21
C GLY A 399 -10.23 -39.49 50.08
N GLN A 400 -9.55 -39.42 51.25
CA GLN A 400 -8.10 -39.41 51.46
C GLN A 400 -7.47 -40.82 51.37
N SER A 401 -6.13 -40.81 51.48
CA SER A 401 -5.17 -41.92 51.72
C SER A 401 -4.55 -42.50 50.44
N GLY A 402 -3.24 -42.73 50.35
CA GLY A 402 -2.16 -42.69 51.33
C GLY A 402 -1.21 -43.85 51.01
N GLY A 403 0.06 -43.57 50.76
CA GLY A 403 1.09 -44.58 50.50
C GLY A 403 2.49 -44.02 50.78
N LYS A 404 2.94 -44.25 52.01
CA LYS A 404 4.33 -44.25 52.52
C LYS A 404 5.12 -45.40 51.86
N GLU A 405 6.45 -45.52 51.82
CA GLU A 405 7.57 -44.98 52.59
C GLU A 405 8.89 -45.35 51.85
N GLY A 406 9.99 -44.64 52.13
CA GLY A 406 11.34 -45.04 51.68
C GLY A 406 12.46 -44.03 51.98
N ARG A 407 12.89 -43.96 53.25
CA ARG A 407 14.22 -43.62 53.84
C ARG A 407 15.08 -42.51 53.19
N GLU A 408 15.21 -41.36 53.86
CA GLU A 408 16.27 -40.99 54.83
C GLU A 408 17.62 -40.60 54.20
N ALA A 409 17.86 -39.29 54.16
CA ALA A 409 19.16 -38.68 54.43
C ALA A 409 18.88 -37.28 55.00
N GLU A 410 18.96 -37.16 56.33
CA GLU A 410 19.09 -35.88 57.01
C GLU A 410 20.38 -35.20 56.55
N GLY A 411 20.31 -33.90 56.24
CA GLY A 411 21.50 -33.10 55.94
C GLY A 411 21.31 -31.97 54.94
N TRP A 412 20.34 -31.06 55.17
CA TRP A 412 20.49 -29.61 54.95
C TRP A 412 19.14 -28.89 55.09
N ALA A 413 18.71 -28.69 56.34
CA ALA A 413 17.90 -27.54 56.70
C ALA A 413 18.82 -26.48 57.30
N SER A 414 19.51 -25.72 56.45
CA SER A 414 20.14 -24.41 56.73
C SER A 414 20.84 -24.01 55.43
N ALA A 415 20.39 -23.05 54.62
CA ALA A 415 20.48 -21.62 54.91
C ALA A 415 19.77 -20.75 53.84
N SER A 416 18.65 -21.19 53.24
CA SER A 416 17.99 -20.44 52.14
C SER A 416 16.73 -19.67 52.54
N SER A 417 16.35 -19.66 53.83
CA SER A 417 15.07 -19.12 54.31
C SER A 417 15.18 -17.89 55.22
N ALA A 418 16.08 -16.94 54.91
CA ALA A 418 16.20 -15.70 55.70
C ALA A 418 15.76 -14.41 54.97
N VAL A 419 15.34 -14.45 53.70
CA VAL A 419 14.92 -13.22 52.99
C VAL A 419 13.58 -13.42 52.27
N VAL A 420 12.56 -12.65 52.69
CA VAL A 420 11.25 -12.57 52.02
C VAL A 420 11.36 -11.63 50.82
N TRP A 421 11.38 -12.18 49.61
CA TRP A 421 11.53 -11.39 48.37
C TRP A 421 10.19 -10.98 47.74
N SER A 422 9.88 -9.68 47.73
CA SER A 422 8.69 -9.10 47.08
C SER A 422 8.93 -8.72 45.61
N THR A 423 7.91 -8.80 44.75
CA THR A 423 8.01 -8.43 43.32
C THR A 423 8.22 -6.91 43.15
N PRO A 424 9.32 -6.45 42.51
CA PRO A 424 9.61 -5.03 42.36
C PRO A 424 8.55 -4.29 41.54
N ARG A 425 8.04 -3.16 42.06
CA ARG A 425 7.08 -2.30 41.33
C ARG A 425 7.68 -0.95 40.92
N LYS A 426 8.80 -0.54 41.53
CA LYS A 426 9.53 0.70 41.22
C LYS A 426 11.03 0.44 41.04
N MET A 427 11.73 1.34 40.34
CA MET A 427 13.16 1.19 40.00
C MET A 427 14.08 1.17 41.24
N LYS A 428 13.68 1.84 42.33
CA LYS A 428 14.38 1.79 43.62
C LYS A 428 14.33 0.41 44.28
N ASP A 429 13.24 -0.34 44.10
CA ASP A 429 13.08 -1.67 44.70
C ASP A 429 14.03 -2.68 44.03
N LEU A 430 14.27 -2.52 42.72
CA LEU A 430 15.22 -3.32 41.96
C LEU A 430 16.67 -3.05 42.39
N ALA A 431 17.03 -1.79 42.64
CA ALA A 431 18.36 -1.42 43.13
C ALA A 431 18.62 -1.93 44.56
N GLY A 432 17.60 -1.94 45.43
CA GLY A 432 17.67 -2.55 46.76
C GLY A 432 17.89 -4.06 46.71
N GLN A 433 17.20 -4.75 45.80
CA GLN A 433 17.35 -6.20 45.61
C GLN A 433 18.68 -6.57 44.92
N LEU A 434 19.19 -5.74 44.02
CA LEU A 434 20.51 -5.93 43.42
C LEU A 434 21.65 -5.74 44.42
N LYS A 435 21.49 -4.88 45.43
CA LYS A 435 22.46 -4.72 46.52
C LYS A 435 22.54 -5.96 47.40
N LEU A 436 21.37 -6.50 47.80
CA LEU A 436 21.29 -7.77 48.52
C LEU A 436 21.85 -8.96 47.71
N PHE A 437 21.80 -8.88 46.38
CA PHE A 437 22.35 -9.90 45.48
C PHE A 437 23.89 -9.91 45.46
N THR A 438 24.54 -8.74 45.56
CA THR A 438 26.01 -8.66 45.67
C THR A 438 26.56 -9.20 46.98
N GLU A 439 25.72 -9.40 47.99
CA GLU A 439 26.10 -9.82 49.34
C GLU A 439 25.80 -11.31 49.64
N LEU A 440 25.19 -12.06 48.70
CA LEU A 440 24.83 -13.47 48.89
C LEU A 440 25.52 -14.37 47.86
N ASP A 441 26.06 -15.49 48.35
CA ASP A 441 26.89 -16.42 47.58
C ASP A 441 26.14 -17.11 46.42
N ASN A 442 26.90 -17.48 45.38
CA ASN A 442 26.47 -17.88 44.03
C ASN A 442 25.63 -19.19 43.94
N ASP A 443 24.44 -19.26 44.53
CA ASP A 443 23.54 -20.40 44.31
C ASP A 443 22.55 -20.16 43.14
N ALA A 444 22.62 -21.04 42.14
CA ALA A 444 22.00 -20.90 40.81
C ALA A 444 20.46 -21.01 40.82
N SER A 445 19.89 -21.58 41.88
CA SER A 445 18.44 -21.79 42.03
C SER A 445 17.69 -20.47 42.33
N THR A 446 18.24 -19.64 43.21
CA THR A 446 17.70 -18.33 43.61
C THR A 446 17.77 -17.32 42.45
N GLN A 447 18.83 -17.38 41.65
CA GLN A 447 19.00 -16.57 40.44
C GLN A 447 17.92 -16.86 39.38
N ARG A 448 17.61 -18.13 39.11
CA ARG A 448 16.55 -18.51 38.14
C ARG A 448 15.18 -17.98 38.55
N LEU A 449 14.85 -18.04 39.84
CA LEU A 449 13.55 -17.62 40.37
C LEU A 449 13.35 -16.10 40.29
N LEU A 450 14.41 -15.33 40.53
CA LEU A 450 14.43 -13.87 40.34
C LEU A 450 14.26 -13.50 38.86
N PHE A 451 15.01 -14.15 37.96
CA PHE A 451 14.90 -13.93 36.51
C PHE A 451 13.50 -14.24 35.98
N MET A 452 12.84 -15.30 36.48
CA MET A 452 11.45 -15.60 36.11
C MET A 452 10.47 -14.52 36.60
N LYS A 453 10.64 -13.98 37.82
CA LYS A 453 9.79 -12.90 38.35
C LYS A 453 10.03 -11.57 37.63
N VAL A 454 11.28 -11.24 37.30
CA VAL A 454 11.62 -10.06 36.49
C VAL A 454 11.04 -10.20 35.08
N LYS A 455 11.18 -11.37 34.44
CA LYS A 455 10.55 -11.67 33.14
C LYS A 455 9.03 -11.49 33.20
N LYS A 456 8.37 -11.98 34.25
CA LYS A 456 6.93 -11.80 34.47
C LYS A 456 6.55 -10.32 34.63
N GLY A 457 7.32 -9.55 35.40
CA GLY A 457 7.10 -8.10 35.57
C GLY A 457 7.29 -7.30 34.27
N PHE A 458 8.29 -7.66 33.46
CA PHE A 458 8.47 -7.10 32.11
C PHE A 458 7.33 -7.48 31.18
N SER A 459 6.86 -8.74 31.20
CA SER A 459 5.71 -9.15 30.39
C SER A 459 4.43 -8.39 30.78
N GLU A 460 4.19 -8.14 32.07
CA GLU A 460 3.05 -7.34 32.54
C GLU A 460 3.17 -5.85 32.15
N GLN A 461 4.36 -5.26 32.23
CA GLN A 461 4.62 -3.89 31.77
C GLN A 461 4.47 -3.77 30.25
N SER A 462 5.01 -4.71 29.48
CA SER A 462 4.85 -4.76 28.02
C SER A 462 3.39 -4.94 27.62
N TYR A 463 2.62 -5.74 28.36
CA TYR A 463 1.18 -5.88 28.15
C TYR A 463 0.43 -4.58 28.43
N LYS A 464 0.74 -3.88 29.53
CA LYS A 464 0.13 -2.57 29.85
C LYS A 464 0.49 -1.50 28.81
N LEU A 465 1.74 -1.47 28.35
CA LEU A 465 2.19 -0.56 27.31
C LEU A 465 1.48 -0.82 25.98
N ALA A 466 1.35 -2.09 25.57
CA ALA A 466 0.61 -2.48 24.38
C ALA A 466 -0.87 -2.08 24.49
N THR A 467 -1.49 -2.29 25.65
CA THR A 467 -2.90 -1.92 25.89
C THR A 467 -3.10 -0.40 25.85
N ALA A 468 -2.18 0.39 26.43
CA ALA A 468 -2.23 1.85 26.41
C ALA A 468 -1.95 2.44 25.01
N GLN A 469 -1.01 1.85 24.26
CA GLN A 469 -0.75 2.21 22.87
C GLN A 469 -1.98 1.94 21.99
N GLN A 470 -2.63 0.80 22.19
CA GLN A 470 -3.87 0.45 21.49
C GLN A 470 -5.01 1.44 21.82
N GLN A 471 -5.15 1.87 23.08
CA GLN A 471 -6.11 2.92 23.45
C GLN A 471 -5.80 4.27 22.79
N LEU A 472 -4.52 4.66 22.66
CA LEU A 472 -4.13 5.90 22.00
C LEU A 472 -4.44 5.88 20.49
N GLU A 473 -4.17 4.77 19.81
CA GLU A 473 -4.54 4.59 18.40
C GLU A 473 -6.06 4.69 18.20
N LEU A 474 -6.83 4.11 19.12
CA LEU A 474 -8.30 4.16 19.09
C LEU A 474 -8.83 5.59 19.29
N LEU A 475 -8.27 6.34 20.25
CA LEU A 475 -8.65 7.74 20.50
C LEU A 475 -8.29 8.65 19.32
N GLN A 476 -7.13 8.43 18.69
CA GLN A 476 -6.77 9.15 17.46
C GLN A 476 -7.72 8.85 16.31
N ALA A 477 -8.09 7.58 16.10
CA ALA A 477 -9.08 7.22 15.08
C ALA A 477 -10.44 7.89 15.33
N GLN A 478 -10.87 8.05 16.58
CA GLN A 478 -12.10 8.77 16.93
C GLN A 478 -12.04 10.26 16.57
N ILE A 479 -10.93 10.94 16.88
CA ILE A 479 -10.73 12.36 16.56
C ILE A 479 -10.77 12.54 15.04
N THR A 480 -10.04 11.73 14.28
CA THR A 480 -10.01 11.81 12.81
C THR A 480 -11.35 11.43 12.15
N ASN A 481 -12.22 10.70 12.84
CA ASN A 481 -13.56 10.30 12.36
C ASN A 481 -14.67 11.31 12.71
N THR A 482 -14.43 12.19 13.68
CA THR A 482 -15.41 13.22 14.12
C THR A 482 -15.29 14.52 13.31
N ALA A 483 -14.17 14.73 12.62
CA ALA A 483 -13.99 15.87 11.71
C ALA A 483 -14.98 15.82 10.53
N VAL A 484 -15.75 16.89 10.34
CA VAL A 484 -16.73 17.02 9.26
C VAL A 484 -15.99 17.16 7.92
N ARG A 485 -16.01 16.10 7.10
CA ARG A 485 -15.40 16.10 5.76
C ARG A 485 -16.40 16.44 4.67
N LYS A 486 -15.95 17.19 3.66
CA LYS A 486 -16.77 17.51 2.48
C LYS A 486 -16.99 16.23 1.65
N ARG A 487 -18.24 15.99 1.28
CA ARG A 487 -18.59 14.84 0.44
C ARG A 487 -18.18 15.11 -1.00
N ARG A 488 -17.38 14.22 -1.59
CA ARG A 488 -17.00 14.31 -3.00
C ARG A 488 -16.95 12.93 -3.63
N VAL A 489 -17.55 12.85 -4.81
CA VAL A 489 -17.57 11.65 -5.65
C VAL A 489 -16.17 11.44 -6.22
N VAL A 490 -15.66 10.21 -6.17
CA VAL A 490 -14.42 9.86 -6.86
C VAL A 490 -14.71 9.79 -8.36
N GLN A 491 -14.06 10.66 -9.13
CA GLN A 491 -14.20 10.67 -10.58
C GLN A 491 -13.43 9.49 -11.17
N LEU A 492 -14.08 8.72 -12.03
CA LEU A 492 -13.53 7.54 -12.67
C LEU A 492 -13.19 7.85 -14.13
N ASP A 493 -12.20 7.15 -14.69
CA ASP A 493 -12.02 7.10 -16.14
C ASP A 493 -13.30 6.54 -16.80
N PRO A 494 -13.81 7.14 -17.89
CA PRO A 494 -14.98 6.64 -18.62
C PRO A 494 -14.90 5.14 -19.00
N ASN A 495 -13.68 4.58 -19.08
CA ASN A 495 -13.42 3.20 -19.45
C ASN A 495 -13.29 2.23 -18.27
N THR A 496 -13.48 2.69 -17.02
CA THR A 496 -13.33 1.88 -15.81
C THR A 496 -14.49 2.12 -14.84
N LYS A 497 -14.99 1.07 -14.19
CA LYS A 497 -15.94 1.15 -13.06
C LYS A 497 -15.24 1.00 -11.72
N PHE A 498 -13.94 0.69 -11.74
CA PHE A 498 -13.13 0.59 -10.53
C PHE A 498 -12.37 1.89 -10.25
N ALA A 499 -12.53 2.40 -9.03
CA ALA A 499 -11.69 3.43 -8.47
C ALA A 499 -10.38 2.81 -7.98
N THR A 500 -9.27 3.43 -8.35
CA THR A 500 -7.96 3.15 -7.79
C THR A 500 -7.67 4.05 -6.59
N ILE A 501 -6.61 3.72 -5.84
CA ILE A 501 -6.12 4.60 -4.77
C ILE A 501 -5.70 5.97 -5.30
N LEU A 502 -5.19 6.06 -6.53
CA LEU A 502 -4.83 7.34 -7.15
C LEU A 502 -6.07 8.21 -7.40
N ASP A 503 -7.18 7.61 -7.84
CA ASP A 503 -8.43 8.33 -8.04
C ASP A 503 -9.01 8.84 -6.71
N VAL A 504 -8.94 8.00 -5.67
CA VAL A 504 -9.32 8.40 -4.30
C VAL A 504 -8.43 9.52 -3.79
N GLN A 505 -7.11 9.43 -4.01
CA GLN A 505 -6.16 10.46 -3.61
C GLN A 505 -6.44 11.77 -4.34
N LYS A 506 -6.69 11.74 -5.65
CA LYS A 506 -7.10 12.91 -6.43
C LYS A 506 -8.38 13.53 -5.88
N ALA A 507 -9.38 12.72 -5.55
CA ALA A 507 -10.63 13.21 -4.96
C ALA A 507 -10.47 13.78 -3.53
N GLN A 508 -9.54 13.25 -2.72
CA GLN A 508 -9.17 13.80 -1.40
C GLN A 508 -8.45 15.14 -1.53
N VAL A 509 -7.59 15.25 -2.54
CA VAL A 509 -6.82 16.44 -2.88
C VAL A 509 -7.74 17.55 -3.42
N GLU A 510 -8.67 17.22 -4.32
CA GLU A 510 -9.75 18.11 -4.77
C GLU A 510 -10.76 18.47 -3.66
N ALA A 511 -10.84 17.70 -2.58
CA ALA A 511 -11.66 18.02 -1.41
C ALA A 511 -10.97 18.99 -0.42
N GLY A 512 -9.71 19.36 -0.69
CA GLY A 512 -8.91 20.27 0.12
C GLY A 512 -8.30 19.64 1.37
N GLU A 513 -8.05 18.31 1.39
CA GLU A 513 -7.59 17.58 2.59
C GLU A 513 -6.05 17.36 2.66
N ARG A 514 -5.24 18.14 1.92
CA ARG A 514 -3.76 18.06 1.90
C ARG A 514 -3.15 19.39 1.46
N GLU A 515 -2.23 20.00 2.23
CA GLU A 515 -1.50 21.23 1.86
C GLU A 515 -0.03 21.15 2.30
N ASP A 516 0.95 21.62 1.50
CA ASP A 516 2.37 21.85 1.90
C ASP A 516 3.23 22.65 0.86
N ASP A 517 4.28 23.35 1.31
CA ASP A 517 5.16 24.32 0.58
C ASP A 517 6.31 23.67 -0.26
N ALA A 518 6.32 23.79 -1.60
CA ALA A 518 7.05 22.82 -2.43
C ALA A 518 8.55 23.08 -2.74
N VAL A 519 9.04 24.33 -2.88
CA VAL A 519 10.33 24.63 -3.54
C VAL A 519 11.37 25.30 -2.63
N LYS A 520 12.55 24.69 -2.51
CA LYS A 520 13.71 25.26 -1.83
C LYS A 520 14.27 26.45 -2.60
N GLY A 521 14.55 27.52 -1.86
CA GLY A 521 15.23 28.71 -2.38
C GLY A 521 14.29 29.81 -2.84
N LEU A 522 12.98 29.57 -2.93
CA LEU A 522 11.96 30.57 -3.27
C LEU A 522 11.20 31.06 -2.04
N ARG A 523 10.24 31.99 -2.18
CA ARG A 523 9.33 32.39 -1.08
C ARG A 523 8.60 31.17 -0.51
N GLY A 524 8.10 31.30 0.71
CA GLY A 524 7.24 30.27 1.31
C GLY A 524 5.79 30.72 1.24
N CYS A 525 4.86 29.76 1.27
CA CYS A 525 3.44 30.02 1.37
C CYS A 525 2.92 29.81 2.81
N GLU A 526 1.83 30.50 3.15
CA GLU A 526 1.15 30.30 4.44
C GLU A 526 0.10 29.20 4.31
N LEU A 527 0.03 28.34 5.32
CA LEU A 527 -0.86 27.17 5.35
C LEU A 527 -1.72 27.21 6.61
N GLN A 528 -2.97 26.78 6.49
CA GLN A 528 -3.87 26.67 7.65
C GLN A 528 -3.70 25.32 8.36
N GLU A 529 -3.33 24.29 7.61
CA GLU A 529 -2.99 22.98 8.13
C GLU A 529 -1.82 22.36 7.36
N ALA A 530 -1.01 21.54 8.05
CA ALA A 530 0.14 20.87 7.44
C ALA A 530 0.34 19.48 8.04
N ARG A 531 0.65 18.49 7.20
CA ARG A 531 0.77 17.08 7.64
C ARG A 531 2.22 16.75 7.93
N VAL A 532 2.50 16.23 9.13
CA VAL A 532 3.83 15.79 9.57
C VAL A 532 4.25 14.56 8.75
N GLY A 533 5.24 14.72 7.88
CA GLY A 533 5.87 13.67 7.09
C GLY A 533 7.15 13.11 7.71
N GLN A 534 7.84 12.26 6.95
CA GLN A 534 9.10 11.62 7.40
C GLN A 534 10.30 12.58 7.38
N HIS A 535 10.24 13.66 6.58
CA HIS A 535 11.35 14.58 6.35
C HIS A 535 11.04 16.06 6.69
N GLY A 536 9.92 16.32 7.36
CA GLY A 536 9.30 17.64 7.45
C GLY A 536 7.82 17.53 7.15
N PHE A 537 7.15 18.64 6.86
CA PHE A 537 5.79 18.54 6.32
C PHE A 537 5.79 17.88 4.93
N VAL A 538 4.69 17.21 4.55
CA VAL A 538 4.55 16.38 3.35
C VAL A 538 4.55 17.23 2.08
N GLY A 539 5.72 17.43 1.49
CA GLY A 539 5.87 18.31 0.31
C GLY A 539 6.74 19.51 0.61
N ASP A 540 7.10 19.75 1.89
CA ASP A 540 8.02 20.83 2.27
C ASP A 540 9.39 20.65 1.60
N ARG A 541 9.72 21.54 0.65
CA ARG A 541 11.04 21.63 -0.01
C ARG A 541 11.46 20.31 -0.68
N THR A 542 10.56 19.68 -1.41
CA THR A 542 10.84 18.50 -2.24
C THR A 542 11.49 18.86 -3.58
N PHE A 543 11.36 20.13 -4.00
CA PHE A 543 12.05 20.68 -5.16
C PHE A 543 13.17 21.63 -4.75
N SER A 544 14.15 21.82 -5.62
CA SER A 544 15.24 22.78 -5.42
C SER A 544 15.72 23.34 -6.75
N LEU A 545 16.16 24.60 -6.76
CA LEU A 545 16.83 25.18 -7.92
C LEU A 545 18.34 24.98 -7.82
N GLN A 546 18.94 24.49 -8.91
CA GLN A 546 20.37 24.27 -9.03
C GLN A 546 20.94 25.14 -10.13
N LYS A 547 21.96 25.94 -9.81
CA LYS A 547 22.80 26.56 -10.83
C LYS A 547 23.74 25.50 -11.40
N VAL A 548 23.80 25.41 -12.72
CA VAL A 548 24.66 24.45 -13.41
C VAL A 548 26.03 25.10 -13.65
N HIS A 549 27.07 24.41 -13.21
CA HIS A 549 28.45 24.74 -13.54
C HIS A 549 28.99 23.64 -14.47
N ARG A 550 29.51 24.04 -15.63
CA ARG A 550 30.10 23.11 -16.62
C ARG A 550 31.61 23.18 -16.53
N ASP A 551 32.25 22.02 -16.51
CA ASP A 551 33.71 21.95 -16.56
C ASP A 551 34.20 22.56 -17.90
N LYS A 552 35.22 23.42 -17.82
CA LYS A 552 35.81 24.06 -19.00
C LYS A 552 36.55 23.06 -19.90
N SER A 553 37.00 21.94 -19.33
CA SER A 553 37.75 20.88 -20.03
C SER A 553 36.84 19.81 -20.64
N ASP A 554 35.69 19.55 -20.02
CA ASP A 554 34.68 18.61 -20.49
C ASP A 554 33.27 19.17 -20.23
N PRO A 555 32.64 19.84 -21.23
CA PRO A 555 31.32 20.45 -21.09
C PRO A 555 30.19 19.47 -20.77
N SER A 556 30.43 18.16 -20.89
CA SER A 556 29.48 17.11 -20.50
C SER A 556 29.44 16.89 -18.98
N ARG A 557 30.51 17.26 -18.27
CA ARG A 557 30.60 17.17 -16.81
C ARG A 557 29.97 18.39 -16.17
N LYS A 558 28.81 18.17 -15.53
CA LYS A 558 28.03 19.19 -14.81
C LYS A 558 28.23 19.04 -13.30
N THR A 559 28.37 20.16 -12.60
CA THR A 559 28.23 20.23 -11.15
C THR A 559 27.10 21.18 -10.79
N TYR A 560 26.42 20.89 -9.68
CA TYR A 560 25.20 21.59 -9.27
C TYR A 560 25.45 22.38 -7.98
N GLU A 561 25.14 23.68 -8.01
CA GLU A 561 25.12 24.55 -6.83
C GLU A 561 23.67 24.86 -6.44
N THR A 562 23.27 24.49 -5.23
CA THR A 562 21.91 24.80 -4.73
C THR A 562 21.76 26.29 -4.50
N LEU A 563 20.76 26.88 -5.15
CA LEU A 563 20.43 28.29 -5.07
C LEU A 563 19.69 28.61 -3.76
N LEU A 564 20.18 29.63 -3.04
CA LEU A 564 19.63 30.08 -1.76
C LEU A 564 19.43 31.60 -1.79
N ILE A 565 18.32 32.11 -1.24
CA ILE A 565 18.02 33.55 -1.19
C ILE A 565 19.17 34.36 -0.61
N GLY A 566 19.84 33.85 0.43
CA GLY A 566 20.98 34.54 1.05
C GLY A 566 22.21 34.74 0.14
N ARG A 567 22.28 34.06 -1.01
CA ARG A 567 23.34 34.21 -2.03
C ARG A 567 22.83 34.85 -3.31
N CYS A 568 21.59 34.55 -3.69
CA CYS A 568 20.91 35.12 -4.85
C CYS A 568 19.59 35.73 -4.39
N LEU A 569 19.61 37.02 -4.05
CA LEU A 569 18.46 37.73 -3.49
C LEU A 569 17.29 37.81 -4.49
N GLN A 570 17.58 37.80 -5.79
CA GLN A 570 16.60 37.75 -6.88
C GLN A 570 15.64 36.56 -6.77
N LEU A 571 16.05 35.46 -6.13
CA LEU A 571 15.16 34.31 -5.88
C LEU A 571 13.93 34.71 -5.05
N ALA A 572 14.04 35.79 -4.28
CA ALA A 572 12.91 36.35 -3.56
C ALA A 572 11.85 36.94 -4.49
N LEU A 573 12.05 37.09 -5.79
CA LEU A 573 11.00 37.55 -6.74
C LEU A 573 10.11 36.40 -7.23
N PHE A 574 10.43 35.15 -6.91
CA PHE A 574 9.57 34.01 -7.21
C PHE A 574 8.67 33.70 -6.01
N GLU A 575 7.36 33.80 -6.23
CA GLU A 575 6.34 33.42 -5.29
C GLU A 575 5.85 32.00 -5.60
N THR A 576 5.93 31.12 -4.61
CA THR A 576 5.40 29.77 -4.70
C THR A 576 3.97 29.73 -4.17
N SER A 577 3.11 29.05 -4.89
CA SER A 577 1.79 28.64 -4.41
C SER A 577 1.59 27.17 -4.76
N VAL A 578 0.98 26.43 -3.85
CA VAL A 578 0.67 25.03 -4.09
C VAL A 578 -0.83 24.91 -4.28
N ARG A 579 -1.23 24.43 -5.47
CA ARG A 579 -2.61 24.22 -5.84
C ARG A 579 -2.93 22.77 -5.58
N ASN A 580 -3.36 22.50 -4.36
CA ASN A 580 -3.65 21.14 -3.94
C ASN A 580 -4.69 20.52 -4.86
N GLU A 581 -5.81 21.19 -5.14
CA GLU A 581 -6.88 20.66 -6.03
C GLU A 581 -6.42 20.11 -7.38
N SER A 582 -5.35 20.67 -7.99
CA SER A 582 -4.78 20.20 -9.25
C SER A 582 -3.48 19.37 -9.10
N ASN A 583 -2.99 19.15 -7.88
CA ASN A 583 -1.68 18.53 -7.59
C ASN A 583 -0.50 19.23 -8.28
N GLU A 584 -0.55 20.56 -8.33
CA GLU A 584 0.44 21.40 -9.03
C GLU A 584 1.11 22.38 -8.07
N VAL A 585 2.40 22.61 -8.33
CA VAL A 585 3.14 23.76 -7.83
C VAL A 585 3.06 24.85 -8.90
N ALA A 586 2.59 26.02 -8.52
CA ALA A 586 2.63 27.21 -9.36
C ALA A 586 3.69 28.17 -8.82
N VAL A 587 4.61 28.59 -9.69
CA VAL A 587 5.63 29.58 -9.36
C VAL A 587 5.38 30.82 -10.20
N LYS A 588 5.10 31.94 -9.52
CA LYS A 588 4.84 33.24 -10.14
C LYS A 588 6.07 34.13 -10.02
N TRP A 589 6.42 34.79 -11.12
CA TRP A 589 7.49 35.77 -11.22
C TRP A 589 6.96 37.19 -10.96
N HIS A 590 7.59 37.92 -10.05
CA HIS A 590 7.24 39.32 -9.71
C HIS A 590 8.33 40.32 -10.06
N GLY A 591 9.31 39.94 -10.88
CA GLY A 591 10.42 40.83 -11.22
C GLY A 591 10.18 41.74 -12.41
N ARG A 592 8.94 41.82 -12.94
CA ARG A 592 8.59 42.85 -13.95
C ARG A 592 8.87 44.23 -13.35
N GLU A 593 9.43 45.15 -14.14
CA GLU A 593 9.81 46.51 -13.68
C GLU A 593 11.02 46.58 -12.72
N THR A 594 11.70 45.46 -12.44
CA THR A 594 12.97 45.45 -11.71
C THR A 594 14.16 45.44 -12.69
N GLU A 595 15.39 45.68 -12.20
CA GLU A 595 16.59 45.54 -13.06
C GLU A 595 16.84 44.12 -13.55
N PHE A 596 16.17 43.14 -12.93
CA PHE A 596 16.21 41.73 -13.33
C PHE A 596 15.21 41.42 -14.45
N ASP A 597 14.43 42.40 -14.88
CA ASP A 597 13.59 42.35 -16.08
C ASP A 597 14.46 42.54 -17.33
N ILE A 598 15.40 41.61 -17.55
CA ILE A 598 16.36 41.64 -18.66
C ILE A 598 15.64 41.59 -20.04
N ARG A 599 14.36 41.20 -20.05
CA ARG A 599 13.47 41.16 -21.23
C ARG A 599 13.08 42.54 -21.77
N ALA A 600 13.21 43.60 -20.98
CA ALA A 600 13.02 44.96 -21.49
C ALA A 600 14.21 45.47 -22.32
N ALA A 601 15.38 44.85 -22.19
CA ALA A 601 16.60 45.29 -22.87
C ALA A 601 16.89 44.50 -24.15
N ASP A 602 16.80 43.16 -24.15
CA ASP A 602 17.17 42.35 -25.31
C ASP A 602 16.37 41.04 -25.40
N ALA A 603 15.76 40.78 -26.58
CA ALA A 603 15.11 39.55 -27.06
C ALA A 603 13.61 39.31 -26.78
N LYS A 604 12.86 39.17 -27.89
CA LYS A 604 11.43 38.87 -28.04
C LYS A 604 11.06 37.43 -27.60
N VAL A 605 10.89 37.18 -26.31
CA VAL A 605 10.30 35.91 -25.81
C VAL A 605 9.18 36.20 -24.82
N ASP A 606 7.94 36.19 -25.32
CA ASP A 606 6.72 36.32 -24.51
C ASP A 606 6.37 34.94 -23.93
N THR A 607 6.66 34.75 -22.64
CA THR A 607 6.31 33.54 -21.88
C THR A 607 5.62 33.96 -20.59
N ASP A 608 4.57 33.22 -20.21
CA ASP A 608 3.78 33.47 -19.00
C ASP A 608 4.68 33.67 -17.75
N ASP A 609 4.28 34.61 -16.89
CA ASP A 609 4.91 34.88 -15.59
C ASP A 609 4.67 33.78 -14.55
N GLU A 610 3.89 32.77 -14.91
CA GLU A 610 3.59 31.65 -14.04
C GLU A 610 4.03 30.37 -14.74
N ILE A 611 4.79 29.53 -14.05
CA ILE A 611 5.04 28.15 -14.46
C ILE A 611 4.34 27.19 -13.51
N ARG A 612 3.82 26.10 -14.08
CA ARG A 612 3.21 25.02 -13.31
C ARG A 612 3.90 23.70 -13.58
N PHE A 613 4.07 22.93 -12.52
CA PHE A 613 4.58 21.57 -12.61
C PHE A 613 3.96 20.71 -11.50
N PRO A 614 3.89 19.37 -11.66
CA PRO A 614 3.28 18.50 -10.67
C PRO A 614 4.00 18.58 -9.31
N LEU A 615 3.25 18.56 -8.21
CA LEU A 615 3.80 18.49 -6.84
C LEU A 615 4.48 17.15 -6.55
N SER A 616 4.07 16.09 -7.25
CA SER A 616 4.66 14.75 -7.16
C SER A 616 4.79 14.15 -8.56
N PRO A 617 5.82 14.53 -9.33
CA PRO A 617 6.04 14.02 -10.67
C PRO A 617 6.48 12.55 -10.64
N GLY A 618 6.10 11.80 -11.68
CA GLY A 618 6.63 10.45 -11.91
C GLY A 618 8.12 10.50 -12.23
N LEU A 619 8.86 9.46 -11.82
CA LEU A 619 10.32 9.39 -12.02
C LEU A 619 10.72 8.79 -13.38
N GLU A 620 9.76 8.25 -14.12
CA GLU A 620 9.99 7.58 -15.41
C GLU A 620 10.52 8.58 -16.45
N GLY A 621 11.73 8.35 -16.95
CA GLY A 621 12.35 9.16 -17.99
C GLY A 621 13.07 10.43 -17.53
N LEU A 622 13.14 10.72 -16.22
CA LEU A 622 13.90 11.86 -15.69
C LEU A 622 15.39 11.53 -15.51
N GLU A 623 16.27 12.49 -15.77
CA GLU A 623 17.73 12.35 -15.60
C GLU A 623 18.08 12.42 -14.10
N GLU A 624 18.79 11.41 -13.59
CA GLU A 624 19.30 11.44 -12.21
C GLU A 624 20.52 12.37 -12.10
N CYS A 625 20.53 13.21 -11.06
CA CYS A 625 21.61 14.13 -10.76
C CYS A 625 22.01 14.06 -9.28
N GLU A 626 23.29 14.30 -9.01
CA GLU A 626 23.82 14.37 -7.65
C GLU A 626 23.86 15.82 -7.17
N VAL A 627 23.18 16.09 -6.05
CA VAL A 627 23.04 17.43 -5.48
C VAL A 627 23.62 17.44 -4.08
N SER A 628 24.39 18.49 -3.77
CA SER A 628 24.95 18.70 -2.43
C SER A 628 24.36 19.95 -1.80
N LEU A 629 23.73 19.78 -0.63
CA LEU A 629 23.23 20.89 0.18
C LEU A 629 23.91 20.84 1.56
N HIS A 630 24.63 21.91 1.91
CA HIS A 630 25.37 22.03 3.17
C HIS A 630 26.33 20.86 3.41
N VAL A 631 27.03 20.42 2.35
CA VAL A 631 27.98 19.29 2.35
C VAL A 631 27.31 17.92 2.54
N SER A 632 25.97 17.85 2.59
CA SER A 632 25.23 16.58 2.52
C SER A 632 24.74 16.31 1.11
N GLN A 633 25.26 15.26 0.50
CA GLN A 633 24.87 14.78 -0.83
C GLN A 633 23.54 14.03 -0.81
N THR A 634 22.81 14.12 -1.93
CA THR A 634 21.63 13.33 -2.23
C THR A 634 21.47 13.16 -3.73
N LYS A 635 20.78 12.09 -4.12
CA LYS A 635 20.25 11.92 -5.46
C LYS A 635 18.99 12.77 -5.62
N ALA A 636 18.79 13.31 -6.81
CA ALA A 636 17.60 14.03 -7.24
C ALA A 636 17.41 13.85 -8.75
N TYR A 637 16.28 14.30 -9.28
CA TYR A 637 15.89 14.11 -10.67
C TYR A 637 15.70 15.47 -11.34
N ASP A 638 16.31 15.68 -12.50
CA ASP A 638 16.11 16.88 -13.31
C ASP A 638 14.68 16.88 -13.89
N MET A 639 13.95 17.97 -13.67
CA MET A 639 12.58 18.15 -14.16
C MET A 639 12.51 18.48 -15.66
N GLY A 640 13.64 18.47 -16.35
CA GLY A 640 13.73 18.65 -17.80
C GLY A 640 13.76 20.10 -18.26
N ASP A 641 13.85 20.28 -19.57
CA ASP A 641 14.17 21.58 -20.17
C ASP A 641 13.03 22.61 -20.07
N GLY A 642 11.79 22.16 -19.86
CA GLY A 642 10.62 23.04 -19.71
C GLY A 642 10.76 23.99 -18.51
N PRO A 643 10.79 23.48 -17.26
CA PRO A 643 11.06 24.31 -16.09
C PRO A 643 12.45 24.96 -16.10
N ALA A 644 13.46 24.25 -16.60
CA ALA A 644 14.83 24.76 -16.63
C ALA A 644 14.97 26.06 -17.45
N SER A 645 14.41 26.09 -18.66
CA SER A 645 14.44 27.29 -19.52
C SER A 645 13.74 28.47 -18.84
N TRP A 646 12.54 28.24 -18.28
CA TRP A 646 11.75 29.29 -17.62
C TRP A 646 12.48 29.95 -16.45
N PHE A 647 13.18 29.18 -15.62
CA PHE A 647 14.00 29.72 -14.53
C PHE A 647 15.30 30.36 -15.03
N SER A 648 15.98 29.74 -16.00
CA SER A 648 17.24 30.23 -16.57
C SER A 648 17.07 31.60 -17.21
N ASP A 649 15.99 31.80 -17.97
CA ASP A 649 15.68 33.07 -18.66
C ASP A 649 15.50 34.23 -17.66
N ARG A 650 14.96 33.94 -16.48
CA ARG A 650 14.70 34.95 -15.45
C ARG A 650 15.93 35.21 -14.59
N LEU A 651 16.70 34.17 -14.26
CA LEU A 651 17.89 34.29 -13.42
C LEU A 651 19.12 34.76 -14.21
N GLY A 652 19.12 34.68 -15.54
CA GLY A 652 20.23 35.09 -16.40
C GLY A 652 21.41 34.12 -16.42
N PHE A 653 21.22 32.88 -15.92
CA PHE A 653 22.21 31.81 -15.95
C PHE A 653 21.55 30.44 -15.95
N GLU A 654 22.26 29.43 -16.46
CA GLU A 654 21.75 28.05 -16.57
C GLU A 654 21.32 27.51 -15.20
N THR A 655 20.01 27.26 -15.08
CA THR A 655 19.36 26.81 -13.86
C THR A 655 18.48 25.60 -14.16
N ARG A 656 18.60 24.57 -13.32
CA ARG A 656 17.77 23.37 -13.36
C ARG A 656 16.86 23.30 -12.15
N LEU A 657 15.61 22.92 -12.36
CA LEU A 657 14.70 22.53 -11.28
C LEU A 657 14.89 21.04 -11.04
N VAL A 658 15.24 20.66 -9.82
CA VAL A 658 15.42 19.26 -9.44
C VAL A 658 14.37 18.84 -8.42
N TYR A 659 13.86 17.63 -8.57
CA TYR A 659 12.92 16.98 -7.65
C TYR A 659 13.61 15.86 -6.90
N ILE A 660 13.39 15.77 -5.59
CA ILE A 660 14.12 14.79 -4.78
C ILE A 660 13.65 13.35 -4.98
N GLY A 661 12.40 13.13 -5.40
CA GLY A 661 11.84 11.79 -5.59
C GLY A 661 11.84 10.95 -4.30
N ASP A 662 12.41 9.76 -4.38
CA ASP A 662 12.68 8.85 -3.25
C ASP A 662 14.02 9.14 -2.55
N GLY A 663 14.77 10.14 -3.05
CA GLY A 663 16.02 10.61 -2.49
C GLY A 663 15.88 11.24 -1.11
N SER A 664 16.95 11.18 -0.32
CA SER A 664 17.03 11.87 0.96
C SER A 664 18.49 12.06 1.36
N ARG A 665 18.77 13.09 2.16
CA ARG A 665 20.12 13.45 2.60
C ARG A 665 20.29 13.29 4.11
N ALA A 666 21.53 13.03 4.55
CA ALA A 666 21.82 12.80 5.96
C ALA A 666 21.76 14.12 6.77
N VAL A 667 21.31 14.03 8.02
CA VAL A 667 21.50 15.11 9.00
C VAL A 667 22.92 14.96 9.58
N LEU A 668 23.76 15.97 9.41
CA LEU A 668 25.14 15.93 9.91
C LEU A 668 25.23 16.48 11.34
N GLY A 669 26.33 16.17 12.02
CA GLY A 669 26.57 16.59 13.41
C GLY A 669 25.66 15.87 14.42
N SER A 670 25.16 16.60 15.40
CA SER A 670 24.30 16.06 16.48
C SER A 670 22.85 16.55 16.47
N LEU A 671 22.44 17.23 15.39
CA LEU A 671 21.13 17.90 15.32
C LEU A 671 19.96 16.90 15.32
N ALA A 672 20.08 15.81 14.58
CA ALA A 672 19.06 14.76 14.51
C ALA A 672 19.03 13.94 15.83
N PRO A 673 17.88 13.83 16.52
CA PRO A 673 17.77 13.14 17.80
C PRO A 673 18.24 11.69 17.79
N ASN A 674 17.93 10.94 16.72
CA ASN A 674 18.27 9.52 16.62
C ASN A 674 19.55 9.28 15.80
N SER A 675 20.26 10.31 15.34
CA SER A 675 21.57 10.12 14.70
C SER A 675 22.62 9.64 15.69
N ARG A 676 23.70 9.03 15.20
CA ARG A 676 24.86 8.65 16.03
C ARG A 676 25.39 9.82 16.90
N GLY A 677 25.34 11.05 16.39
CA GLY A 677 25.71 12.26 17.13
C GLY A 677 24.66 12.67 18.17
N GLY A 678 23.38 12.66 17.80
CA GLY A 678 22.27 12.99 18.70
C GLY A 678 22.13 12.01 19.86
N LEU A 679 22.25 10.70 19.58
CA LEU A 679 22.23 9.65 20.59
C LEU A 679 23.37 9.75 21.60
N LYS A 680 24.52 10.35 21.25
CA LYS A 680 25.59 10.62 22.23
C LYS A 680 25.19 11.69 23.24
N LYS A 681 24.37 12.67 22.83
CA LYS A 681 23.85 13.76 23.66
C LYS A 681 22.50 13.43 24.32
N ALA A 682 21.82 12.36 23.88
CA ALA A 682 20.52 11.97 24.37
C ALA A 682 20.56 11.35 25.79
N LYS A 683 19.41 11.40 26.47
CA LYS A 683 19.21 10.74 27.78
C LYS A 683 19.48 9.22 27.67
N TRP A 684 19.95 8.61 28.76
CA TRP A 684 20.30 7.18 28.82
C TRP A 684 19.17 6.25 28.34
N THR A 685 17.91 6.60 28.61
CA THR A 685 16.72 5.84 28.16
C THR A 685 16.60 5.77 26.65
N SER A 686 16.95 6.85 25.94
CA SER A 686 16.92 6.89 24.46
C SER A 686 18.08 6.08 23.89
N ARG A 687 19.25 6.10 24.55
CA ARG A 687 20.42 5.29 24.17
C ARG A 687 20.15 3.80 24.31
N LEU A 688 19.53 3.38 25.42
CA LEU A 688 19.11 1.99 25.60
C LEU A 688 18.06 1.55 24.58
N ARG A 689 17.11 2.42 24.26
CA ARG A 689 16.11 2.14 23.21
C ARG A 689 16.80 1.88 21.87
N ALA A 690 17.81 2.67 21.52
CA ALA A 690 18.57 2.51 20.28
C ALA A 690 19.40 1.22 20.22
N LEU A 691 19.73 0.60 21.37
CA LEU A 691 20.43 -0.69 21.43
C LEU A 691 19.50 -1.89 21.19
N VAL A 692 18.18 -1.69 21.17
CA VAL A 692 17.18 -2.73 20.90
C VAL A 692 16.65 -2.55 19.48
N PRO A 693 17.01 -3.44 18.51
CA PRO A 693 16.68 -3.23 17.09
C PRO A 693 15.20 -3.03 16.79
N SER A 694 14.30 -3.65 17.56
CA SER A 694 12.85 -3.53 17.39
C SER A 694 12.24 -2.23 17.93
N LEU A 695 12.99 -1.47 18.73
CA LEU A 695 12.53 -0.23 19.36
C LEU A 695 13.33 1.01 18.89
N ALA A 696 14.43 0.79 18.18
CA ALA A 696 15.26 1.85 17.63
C ALA A 696 14.52 2.60 16.52
N PHE A 697 14.50 3.93 16.61
CA PHE A 697 14.05 4.76 15.50
C PHE A 697 15.15 4.81 14.44
N ARG A 698 14.74 4.86 13.16
CA ARG A 698 15.68 5.15 12.07
C ARG A 698 16.24 6.56 12.24
N GLU A 699 17.48 6.77 11.82
CA GLU A 699 18.09 8.10 11.82
C GLU A 699 17.27 9.04 10.94
N GLU A 700 17.00 10.24 11.44
CA GLU A 700 16.29 11.25 10.69
C GLU A 700 17.12 11.70 9.47
N ARG A 701 16.43 11.81 8.34
CA ARG A 701 16.98 12.31 7.08
C ARG A 701 16.20 13.53 6.63
N LEU A 702 16.79 14.34 5.76
CA LEU A 702 16.22 15.57 5.21
C LEU A 702 15.95 15.41 3.72
N VAL A 703 15.05 16.25 3.20
CA VAL A 703 15.00 16.57 1.77
C VAL A 703 15.85 17.82 1.52
N PHE A 704 15.35 18.83 0.81
CA PHE A 704 16.06 20.11 0.63
C PHE A 704 15.83 21.12 1.77
N ASN A 705 15.34 20.70 2.95
CA ASN A 705 15.35 21.52 4.18
C ASN A 705 16.80 21.94 4.51
N ASP A 706 17.04 23.00 5.30
CA ASP A 706 18.42 23.43 5.62
C ASP A 706 19.13 22.50 6.60
N LEU A 707 18.64 22.35 7.82
CA LEU A 707 19.35 21.65 8.90
C LEU A 707 18.45 20.80 9.80
N GLY A 708 17.13 21.00 9.74
CA GLY A 708 16.14 20.24 10.50
C GLY A 708 14.82 20.14 9.74
N HIS A 709 13.93 19.27 10.22
CA HIS A 709 12.60 19.06 9.63
C HIS A 709 11.73 20.31 9.72
N TYR A 710 11.81 21.02 10.86
CA TYR A 710 10.98 22.19 11.14
C TYR A 710 11.85 23.32 11.67
N LEU A 711 11.51 24.56 11.28
CA LEU A 711 11.98 25.77 11.93
C LEU A 711 10.82 26.40 12.74
N VAL A 712 11.00 26.50 14.05
CA VAL A 712 10.04 27.12 14.96
C VAL A 712 10.52 28.52 15.36
N VAL A 713 9.63 29.50 15.28
CA VAL A 713 9.86 30.89 15.74
C VAL A 713 8.69 31.35 16.61
N THR A 714 8.86 32.45 17.33
CA THR A 714 7.78 33.01 18.17
C THR A 714 7.39 34.42 17.73
N GLU A 715 6.11 34.76 17.90
CA GLU A 715 5.62 36.13 17.67
C GLU A 715 6.35 37.12 18.58
N ALA A 716 6.58 36.76 19.85
CA ALA A 716 7.27 37.62 20.81
C ALA A 716 8.70 37.98 20.36
N SER A 717 9.44 37.02 19.79
CA SER A 717 10.74 37.28 19.18
C SER A 717 10.61 38.16 17.94
N ASN A 718 9.62 37.91 17.07
CA ASN A 718 9.43 38.72 15.87
C ASN A 718 9.04 40.18 16.20
N SER A 719 8.20 40.40 17.20
CA SER A 719 7.86 41.73 17.71
C SER A 719 9.09 42.45 18.28
N GLN A 720 9.98 41.72 18.97
CA GLN A 720 11.23 42.29 19.46
C GLN A 720 12.19 42.64 18.32
N VAL A 721 12.20 41.89 17.22
CA VAL A 721 12.96 42.28 16.02
C VAL A 721 12.35 43.54 15.41
N SER A 722 11.02 43.58 15.30
CA SER A 722 10.29 44.74 14.77
C SER A 722 10.55 46.01 15.60
N SER A 723 10.63 45.91 16.92
CA SER A 723 10.94 47.05 17.80
C SER A 723 12.37 47.61 17.61
N ARG A 724 13.25 46.92 16.88
CA ARG A 724 14.58 47.41 16.52
C ARG A 724 14.58 48.21 15.22
N LEU A 725 13.50 48.13 14.45
CA LEU A 725 13.34 48.83 13.19
C LEU A 725 12.83 50.25 13.42
N GLU A 726 13.31 51.19 12.62
CA GLU A 726 12.91 52.59 12.67
C GLU A 726 11.51 52.80 12.05
N GLY A 727 10.85 53.89 12.44
CA GLY A 727 9.56 54.29 11.85
C GLY A 727 8.36 53.38 12.17
N GLY A 728 8.48 52.48 13.15
CA GLY A 728 7.41 51.54 13.52
C GLY A 728 7.20 50.40 12.50
N ALA A 729 8.18 50.15 11.64
CA ALA A 729 8.11 49.09 10.64
C ALA A 729 8.03 47.69 11.29
N GLU A 730 7.10 46.86 10.81
CA GLU A 730 7.00 45.47 11.24
C GLU A 730 7.88 44.54 10.40
N MET A 731 8.54 43.60 11.07
CA MET A 731 9.35 42.58 10.41
C MET A 731 8.45 41.46 9.88
N ASP A 732 8.48 41.24 8.56
CA ASP A 732 7.79 40.10 7.95
C ASP A 732 8.42 38.78 8.39
N VAL A 733 7.65 38.00 9.16
CA VAL A 733 8.11 36.72 9.73
C VAL A 733 8.45 35.69 8.65
N ARG A 734 7.84 35.79 7.45
CA ARG A 734 8.08 34.87 6.31
C ARG A 734 9.52 34.95 5.81
N LYS A 735 10.20 36.08 6.01
CA LYS A 735 11.63 36.24 5.69
C LYS A 735 12.51 35.31 6.54
N PHE A 736 12.04 34.88 7.72
CA PHE A 736 12.73 33.88 8.52
C PHE A 736 12.52 32.44 8.01
N ARG A 737 11.59 32.23 7.07
CA ARG A 737 11.18 30.93 6.52
C ARG A 737 10.83 29.88 7.59
N PRO A 738 10.07 30.24 8.64
CA PRO A 738 9.64 29.27 9.64
C PRO A 738 8.69 28.25 9.03
N ASN A 739 8.67 27.04 9.59
CA ASN A 739 7.60 26.09 9.37
C ASN A 739 6.45 26.31 10.37
N ILE A 740 6.78 26.79 11.58
CA ILE A 740 5.80 27.00 12.67
C ILE A 740 6.08 28.33 13.36
N VAL A 741 5.04 29.15 13.54
CA VAL A 741 5.07 30.38 14.33
C VAL A 741 4.23 30.17 15.59
N VAL A 742 4.83 30.40 16.76
CA VAL A 742 4.17 30.19 18.06
C VAL A 742 3.84 31.52 18.74
N LYS A 743 2.58 31.67 19.14
CA LYS A 743 2.09 32.80 19.93
C LYS A 743 2.10 32.51 21.43
N GLY A 744 2.30 33.54 22.25
CA GLY A 744 2.18 33.45 23.72
C GLY A 744 3.45 32.97 24.44
N ALA A 745 4.63 33.15 23.83
CA ALA A 745 5.89 32.91 24.52
C ALA A 745 6.06 33.84 25.73
N SER A 746 6.69 33.35 26.80
CA SER A 746 6.84 34.10 28.07
C SER A 746 7.71 35.35 27.97
N ALA A 747 8.63 35.37 27.01
CA ALA A 747 9.53 36.49 26.72
C ALA A 747 10.06 36.37 25.29
N PRO A 748 10.56 37.46 24.68
CA PRO A 748 11.32 37.38 23.44
C PRO A 748 12.51 36.43 23.56
N PHE A 749 12.72 35.62 22.52
CA PHE A 749 13.79 34.61 22.42
C PHE A 749 13.74 33.50 23.47
N ALA A 750 12.62 33.31 24.15
CA ALA A 750 12.44 32.19 25.08
C ALA A 750 12.62 30.84 24.38
N GLU A 751 12.33 30.77 23.08
CA GLU A 751 12.50 29.56 22.27
C GLU A 751 13.95 29.08 22.18
N ASP A 752 14.97 29.93 22.40
CA ASP A 752 16.38 29.54 22.47
C ASP A 752 16.63 28.37 23.45
N PHE A 753 15.79 28.29 24.49
CA PHE A 753 15.90 27.33 25.58
C PHE A 753 14.88 26.20 25.49
N TRP A 754 13.96 26.17 24.52
CA TRP A 754 12.97 25.11 24.47
C TRP A 754 13.62 23.77 24.06
N GLY A 755 13.50 22.74 24.87
CA GLY A 755 14.01 21.40 24.57
C GLY A 755 12.99 20.53 23.84
N GLU A 756 11.69 20.74 24.06
CA GLU A 756 10.62 19.99 23.43
C GLU A 756 9.33 20.81 23.41
N LEU A 757 8.66 20.81 22.26
CA LEU A 757 7.29 21.30 22.09
C LEU A 757 6.34 20.10 21.95
N THR A 758 5.22 20.17 22.65
CA THR A 758 4.12 19.20 22.53
C THR A 758 2.85 19.92 22.14
N PHE A 759 2.25 19.47 21.04
CA PHE A 759 0.97 19.97 20.54
C PHE A 759 -0.19 19.13 21.08
N GLU A 760 -1.39 19.70 21.20
CA GLU A 760 -2.55 19.02 21.78
C GLU A 760 -2.98 17.75 21.01
N GLY A 761 -2.71 17.67 19.70
CA GLY A 761 -2.84 16.48 18.85
C GLY A 761 -1.83 15.37 19.16
N GLY A 762 -1.01 15.55 20.21
CA GLY A 762 -0.02 14.58 20.66
C GLY A 762 1.20 14.47 19.74
N VAL A 763 1.47 15.50 18.93
CA VAL A 763 2.74 15.65 18.21
C VAL A 763 3.77 16.13 19.23
N ARG A 764 4.84 15.36 19.41
CA ARG A 764 6.01 15.78 20.19
C ARG A 764 7.13 16.13 19.23
N MET A 765 7.68 17.32 19.40
CA MET A 765 8.74 17.87 18.57
C MET A 765 9.92 18.24 19.47
N PRO A 766 10.92 17.35 19.59
CA PRO A 766 12.20 17.70 20.16
C PRO A 766 12.84 18.86 19.39
N LEU A 767 13.28 19.89 20.12
CA LEU A 767 13.94 21.07 19.57
C LEU A 767 15.43 21.01 19.92
N THR A 768 16.27 20.80 18.91
CA THR A 768 17.64 20.31 19.13
C THR A 768 18.75 21.33 18.86
N SER A 769 18.48 22.35 18.04
CA SER A 769 19.51 23.31 17.67
C SER A 769 18.94 24.68 17.35
N ASN A 770 19.71 25.73 17.62
CA ASN A 770 19.34 27.10 17.31
C ASN A 770 19.56 27.41 15.82
N CYS A 771 18.65 28.16 15.21
CA CYS A 771 18.79 28.59 13.84
C CYS A 771 19.62 29.88 13.80
N TYR A 772 20.83 29.79 13.24
CA TYR A 772 21.58 31.00 12.90
C TYR A 772 21.03 31.59 11.60
N ARG A 773 20.98 32.91 11.52
CA ARG A 773 20.40 33.62 10.38
C ARG A 773 21.48 34.09 9.41
N CYS A 774 21.26 33.83 8.14
CA CYS A 774 22.01 34.47 7.06
C CYS A 774 21.36 35.81 6.67
N GLN A 775 21.98 36.51 5.71
CA GLN A 775 21.51 37.80 5.22
C GLN A 775 20.20 37.72 4.41
N SER A 776 19.64 36.53 4.18
CA SER A 776 18.34 36.38 3.49
C SER A 776 17.20 37.20 4.12
N ILE A 777 17.28 37.53 5.41
CA ILE A 777 16.27 38.33 6.11
C ILE A 777 16.29 39.82 5.73
N THR A 778 17.34 40.30 5.07
CA THR A 778 17.46 41.71 4.64
C THR A 778 16.82 41.94 3.28
N VAL A 779 16.38 40.89 2.59
CA VAL A 779 15.83 40.99 1.25
C VAL A 779 14.50 41.74 1.26
N ASP A 780 14.30 42.57 0.26
CA ASP A 780 13.03 43.17 -0.09
C ASP A 780 12.38 42.31 -1.18
N TYR A 781 11.14 41.93 -0.92
CA TYR A 781 10.37 41.07 -1.80
C TYR A 781 9.95 41.80 -3.07
N ASP A 782 9.78 43.12 -3.04
CA ASP A 782 9.35 43.84 -4.24
C ASP A 782 10.50 44.06 -5.23
N THR A 783 11.74 44.17 -4.73
CA THR A 783 12.90 44.52 -5.55
C THR A 783 13.86 43.35 -5.78
N GLY A 784 13.80 42.27 -4.99
CA GLY A 784 14.77 41.17 -5.05
C GLY A 784 16.19 41.57 -4.59
N LYS A 785 16.33 42.68 -3.87
CA LYS A 785 17.60 43.22 -3.35
C LYS A 785 17.57 43.35 -1.83
N ALA A 786 18.69 43.74 -1.22
CA ALA A 786 18.63 44.19 0.16
C ALA A 786 17.74 45.44 0.25
N ALA A 787 16.83 45.48 1.23
CA ALA A 787 15.94 46.61 1.42
C ALA A 787 16.75 47.91 1.59
N ALA A 788 16.34 48.97 0.88
CA ALA A 788 17.03 50.26 0.92
C ALA A 788 16.82 51.02 2.23
N ASP A 789 15.77 50.65 2.97
CA ASP A 789 15.45 51.20 4.28
C ASP A 789 16.14 50.41 5.42
N ASP A 790 15.76 50.74 6.65
CA ASP A 790 16.32 50.14 7.85
C ASP A 790 16.09 48.61 7.96
N ARG A 791 15.13 48.03 7.22
CA ARG A 791 14.95 46.57 7.14
C ARG A 791 16.17 45.89 6.53
N GLY A 792 16.92 46.58 5.66
CA GLY A 792 18.18 46.10 5.10
C GLY A 792 19.29 45.94 6.15
N SER A 793 19.16 46.63 7.28
CA SER A 793 20.13 46.61 8.39
C SER A 793 19.80 45.57 9.47
N VAL A 794 18.64 44.90 9.39
CA VAL A 794 18.10 44.01 10.45
C VAL A 794 19.09 42.91 10.87
N TRP A 795 19.82 42.32 9.92
CA TRP A 795 20.83 41.29 10.21
C TRP A 795 21.99 41.85 11.05
N LYS A 796 22.44 43.08 10.77
CA LYS A 796 23.47 43.78 11.57
C LYS A 796 22.92 44.12 12.95
N LYS A 797 21.66 44.57 13.05
CA LYS A 797 21.00 44.87 14.32
C LYS A 797 20.86 43.66 15.22
N LEU A 798 20.53 42.49 14.67
CA LEU A 798 20.51 41.24 15.44
C LEU A 798 21.92 40.80 15.85
N ASN A 799 22.93 41.00 15.01
CA ASN A 799 24.30 40.64 15.35
C ASN A 799 24.88 41.39 16.56
N LYS A 800 24.30 42.50 17.01
CA LYS A 800 24.81 43.24 18.17
C LYS A 800 24.77 42.39 19.45
N ASP A 801 23.74 41.58 19.62
CA ASP A 801 23.42 40.87 20.87
C ASP A 801 22.95 39.43 20.67
N ARG A 802 22.61 39.01 19.44
CA ARG A 802 22.09 37.65 19.14
C ARG A 802 23.14 36.65 18.68
N ARG A 803 24.43 36.97 18.75
CA ARG A 803 25.54 36.02 18.57
C ARG A 803 25.75 35.16 19.83
N VAL A 804 24.72 34.37 20.16
CA VAL A 804 24.59 33.69 21.45
C VAL A 804 24.95 32.19 21.42
N ASP A 805 25.14 31.62 20.23
CA ASP A 805 25.52 30.20 20.07
C ASP A 805 27.05 30.07 20.01
N LYS A 806 27.60 29.15 20.83
CA LYS A 806 29.06 28.94 20.92
C LYS A 806 29.65 28.33 19.65
N GLY A 807 28.85 27.59 18.87
CA GLY A 807 29.25 26.93 17.64
C GLY A 807 29.09 27.83 16.41
N ALA A 808 28.11 28.74 16.40
CA ALA A 808 27.85 29.69 15.32
C ALA A 808 28.20 31.13 15.73
N LYS A 809 29.48 31.38 16.03
CA LYS A 809 29.95 32.62 16.70
C LYS A 809 29.72 33.93 15.92
N TYR A 810 29.57 33.86 14.59
CA TYR A 810 29.54 35.05 13.74
C TYR A 810 28.15 35.39 13.17
N SER A 811 27.12 34.61 13.48
CA SER A 811 25.76 34.85 12.99
C SER A 811 24.77 34.99 14.13
N PRO A 812 23.72 35.81 13.96
CA PRO A 812 22.71 35.97 14.98
C PRO A 812 21.78 34.76 15.00
N VAL A 813 21.28 34.41 16.18
CA VAL A 813 20.30 33.33 16.37
C VAL A 813 18.88 33.88 16.36
N PHE A 814 18.02 33.25 15.56
CA PHE A 814 16.58 33.49 15.56
C PHE A 814 15.84 32.21 15.17
N GLY A 815 15.02 31.70 16.08
CA GLY A 815 14.28 30.46 15.90
C GLY A 815 15.09 29.21 16.23
N ARG A 816 14.39 28.07 16.21
CA ARG A 816 14.92 26.79 16.67
C ARG A 816 14.48 25.63 15.79
N TYR A 817 15.41 24.74 15.46
CA TYR A 817 15.16 23.57 14.65
C TYR A 817 14.52 22.44 15.47
N GLY A 818 13.50 21.83 14.88
CA GLY A 818 12.76 20.71 15.44
C GLY A 818 12.75 19.49 14.52
N PHE A 819 12.48 18.33 15.13
CA PHE A 819 12.36 17.04 14.46
C PHE A 819 11.08 16.33 14.91
N CYS A 820 10.44 15.61 14.00
CA CYS A 820 9.35 14.69 14.35
C CYS A 820 9.65 13.31 13.75
N PHE A 821 9.35 12.27 14.52
CA PHE A 821 9.61 10.88 14.15
C PHE A 821 8.67 9.95 14.93
N GLY A 822 8.59 8.69 14.50
CA GLY A 822 7.74 7.69 15.15
C GLY A 822 6.26 8.08 15.09
N SER A 823 5.59 8.08 16.24
CA SER A 823 4.15 8.33 16.35
C SER A 823 3.71 9.77 16.00
N ALA A 824 4.65 10.67 15.75
CA ALA A 824 4.32 12.01 15.25
C ALA A 824 4.04 12.01 13.74
N VAL A 825 4.67 11.11 12.98
CA VAL A 825 4.53 11.02 11.52
C VAL A 825 3.10 10.61 11.16
N GLY A 826 2.52 11.29 10.18
CA GLY A 826 1.15 11.09 9.70
C GLY A 826 0.10 11.96 10.38
N LYS A 827 0.44 12.68 11.45
CA LYS A 827 -0.45 13.64 12.13
C LYS A 827 -0.51 14.97 11.41
N THR A 828 -1.55 15.76 11.65
CA THR A 828 -1.72 17.11 11.11
C THR A 828 -1.56 18.13 12.23
N LEU A 829 -0.84 19.22 11.95
CA LEU A 829 -0.81 20.42 12.79
C LEU A 829 -1.70 21.48 12.13
N THR A 830 -2.48 22.20 12.95
CA THR A 830 -3.42 23.22 12.47
C THR A 830 -3.15 24.56 13.14
N VAL A 831 -3.35 25.65 12.42
CA VAL A 831 -3.27 27.00 12.98
C VAL A 831 -4.31 27.15 14.10
N GLY A 832 -3.89 27.70 15.24
CA GLY A 832 -4.73 27.84 16.44
C GLY A 832 -4.62 26.69 17.44
N GLU A 833 -3.94 25.60 17.10
CA GLU A 833 -3.66 24.51 18.04
C GLU A 833 -2.72 24.98 19.17
N ARG A 834 -3.02 24.55 20.41
CA ARG A 834 -2.18 24.91 21.56
C ARG A 834 -0.89 24.08 21.57
N ALA A 835 0.24 24.78 21.58
CA ALA A 835 1.55 24.20 21.86
C ALA A 835 1.94 24.41 23.32
N ARG A 836 2.54 23.40 23.95
CA ARG A 836 3.12 23.48 25.30
C ARG A 836 4.60 23.15 25.25
N VAL A 837 5.40 23.97 25.92
CA VAL A 837 6.82 23.67 26.15
C VAL A 837 6.91 22.63 27.26
N THR A 838 7.25 21.40 26.92
CA THR A 838 7.33 20.28 27.88
C THR A 838 8.72 20.11 28.47
N VAL A 839 9.75 20.61 27.79
CA VAL A 839 11.13 20.60 28.26
C VAL A 839 11.75 21.96 28.00
N VAL A 840 12.43 22.50 29.02
CA VAL A 840 13.27 23.70 28.91
C VAL A 840 14.70 23.31 29.25
N ASN A 841 15.63 23.69 28.38
CA ASN A 841 17.06 23.47 28.55
C ASN A 841 17.65 24.51 29.50
N PRO A 842 18.58 24.11 30.38
CA PRO A 842 19.23 25.04 31.32
C PRO A 842 20.21 25.99 30.62
N ALA A 843 20.64 25.67 29.41
CA ALA A 843 21.55 26.46 28.61
C ALA A 843 21.22 26.31 27.11
N ARG A 844 21.71 27.26 26.31
CA ARG A 844 21.63 27.18 24.85
C ARG A 844 22.43 25.99 24.33
N THR A 845 21.94 25.39 23.25
CA THR A 845 22.65 24.35 22.51
C THR A 845 23.86 24.92 21.80
N THR A 846 24.82 24.05 21.48
CA THR A 846 26.02 24.40 20.69
C THR A 846 25.90 23.79 19.30
N PHE A 847 25.97 24.62 18.27
CA PHE A 847 25.97 24.19 16.88
C PHE A 847 27.20 23.34 16.54
N ASP A 848 27.02 22.21 15.85
CA ASP A 848 28.11 21.29 15.51
C ASP A 848 27.96 20.60 14.14
N TRP A 849 27.32 21.26 13.17
CA TRP A 849 27.31 20.77 11.80
C TRP A 849 28.71 20.90 11.17
N PRO A 850 29.31 19.79 10.69
CA PRO A 850 30.67 19.80 10.19
C PRO A 850 30.80 20.56 8.88
N HIS A 851 31.90 21.32 8.73
CA HIS A 851 32.24 22.07 7.50
C HIS A 851 31.23 23.14 7.06
N LEU A 852 30.24 23.46 7.89
CA LEU A 852 29.31 24.56 7.65
C LEU A 852 29.74 25.75 8.50
N THR A 853 30.51 26.65 7.88
CA THR A 853 30.90 27.91 8.52
C THR A 853 29.75 28.91 8.48
N THR A 854 29.89 29.97 9.27
CA THR A 854 28.91 31.07 9.37
C THR A 854 28.58 31.77 8.04
N PHE A 855 29.42 31.56 7.02
CA PHE A 855 29.28 32.08 5.65
C PHE A 855 29.04 30.98 4.60
N GLY A 856 28.91 29.71 5.01
CA GLY A 856 28.61 28.59 4.12
C GLY A 856 29.77 28.09 3.24
N LEU A 857 31.02 28.32 3.64
CA LEU A 857 32.22 27.76 2.96
C LEU A 857 32.88 26.66 3.80
N SER A 858 33.32 25.60 3.12
CA SER A 858 34.19 24.55 3.65
C SER A 858 35.61 25.11 3.88
N GLN A 859 36.30 24.63 4.91
CA GLN A 859 37.70 24.98 5.20
C GLN A 859 38.71 24.45 4.15
N THR A 860 38.26 23.75 3.11
CA THR A 860 39.15 23.21 2.06
C THR A 860 39.41 24.17 0.90
N GLU A 861 38.80 25.36 0.86
CA GLU A 861 39.19 26.44 -0.05
C GLU A 861 40.00 27.49 0.72
N LYS A 862 41.28 27.19 0.90
CA LYS A 862 42.34 28.15 1.21
C LYS A 862 43.52 27.88 0.31
#